data_AF-A0A4D9D2R7-F1
#
_entry.id   AF-A0A4D9D2R7-F1
#
_cell.length_a   1.000
_cell.length_b   1.000
_cell.length_c   1.000
_cell.angle_alpha   90.00
_cell.angle_beta   90.00
_cell.angle_gamma   90.00
#
_symmetry.space_group_name_H-M   'P 1'
#
loop_
_entity.id
_entity.type
_entity.pdbx_description
1 polymer ?
#
loop_
_entity_poly.entity_id
_entity_poly.type
_entity_poly.pdbx_seq_one_letter_code
_entity_poly.pdbx_strand_id
1 'polypeptide(L)'
;MICRLDPKVTASTILDFQTEIGELWGGACGRNRGVFILEPADGKTYDCGNLPESWGIPNVGSLLSAQPAKAVTALTNYISAVYNSTVVKGPSACDFNALAYLTCGREEPWRTVPWYNKIKNPIRAVNIGGLFVLEQWILPGFVTWGEETGIWDQYTFSSECKKMDICDQLKQHWETWYSADDFLQMKKFGLNTIRLPVGYWYFAERVGLNPAPYLVPDQDLFDAHHPITNVIRWADEAGLQVILDLHGAPYSQNGLDNSGRMTDDPNVHNWGETWLYDETAISETVQILSSMALYIKFLSEEQDLDNVMMLELVNEPWVFLDMGMVRDFYILAISSVRAVLPDMPILLHDSFHGDMWAMMLKYFPFDNVYMDTHIYHGFNPSDIASDSYQADKQKMYVHERMSCAMTSMLRYETCSAAPTITGEFSLAIDNCMDAIDRKFQNYGQCDRIARRSTDPWWKDHIRSFAHRQMDVYERELGWSFWTYKLDKHAETTAESAPLWSFRLAVKEGYIDTSYPPHACRYDPVADWQDKASTATPASKPAPDSAPADEGAVSKPKLAREQDAKTEAGEDADLVLLAPPEEATGGRAPQRMSASTSPGWVLFLVSVAALIGAGVLLAHRYTGGRPLSVLTTQLSSAMQAVLPSSVHRGQYETVGDSSMPVGTQC
;
A
#
# COMPACT_ATOMS: atom_id res chain seq x y z
N MET A 1 16.35 12.23 22.36
CA MET A 1 16.02 13.61 21.97
C MET A 1 15.70 14.39 23.24
N ILE A 2 16.23 15.61 23.39
CA ILE A 2 15.97 16.49 24.55
C ILE A 2 14.92 17.51 24.08
N CYS A 3 13.77 17.60 24.77
CA CYS A 3 12.68 18.52 24.41
C CYS A 3 12.91 19.90 25.01
N ARG A 4 13.99 20.54 24.57
CA ARG A 4 14.29 21.92 24.92
C ARG A 4 15.03 22.54 23.74
N LEU A 5 14.58 23.72 23.34
CA LEU A 5 15.38 24.55 22.45
C LEU A 5 16.73 24.82 23.13
N ASP A 6 17.84 24.60 22.44
CA ASP A 6 19.15 24.94 22.99
C ASP A 6 19.11 26.42 23.39
N PRO A 7 19.45 26.77 24.65
CA PRO A 7 19.47 28.16 25.11
C PRO A 7 20.30 29.12 24.23
N LYS A 8 21.20 28.57 23.40
CA LYS A 8 21.97 29.33 22.40
C LYS A 8 21.14 29.78 21.20
N VAL A 9 19.97 29.19 20.95
CA VAL A 9 19.06 29.63 19.87
C VAL A 9 18.21 30.79 20.38
N THR A 10 18.52 31.98 19.88
CA THR A 10 17.90 33.26 20.23
C THR A 10 17.58 34.03 18.95
N ALA A 11 16.90 35.17 19.06
CA ALA A 11 16.58 35.97 17.88
C ALA A 11 17.82 36.45 17.11
N SER A 12 18.99 36.54 17.75
CA SER A 12 20.24 36.93 17.10
C SER A 12 21.03 35.78 16.49
N THR A 13 20.76 34.54 16.90
CA THR A 13 21.54 33.35 16.50
C THR A 13 20.72 32.35 15.68
N ILE A 14 19.39 32.49 15.60
CA ILE A 14 18.54 31.55 14.86
C ILE A 14 18.89 31.44 13.37
N LEU A 15 19.45 32.50 12.78
CA LEU A 15 19.93 32.50 11.39
C LEU A 15 21.10 31.51 11.20
N ASP A 16 21.97 31.36 12.19
CA ASP A 16 23.10 30.43 12.16
C ASP A 16 22.64 28.96 12.18
N PHE A 17 21.43 28.71 12.70
CA PHE A 17 20.81 27.40 12.82
C PHE A 17 19.71 27.15 11.78
N GLN A 18 19.50 28.05 10.81
CA GLN A 18 18.40 27.92 9.84
C GLN A 18 18.48 26.63 9.03
N THR A 19 19.66 26.22 8.59
CA THR A 19 19.85 24.98 7.83
C THR A 19 19.56 23.75 8.69
N GLU A 20 20.07 23.72 9.93
CA GLU A 20 19.83 22.61 10.87
C GLU A 20 18.35 22.51 11.26
N ILE A 21 17.67 23.66 11.43
CA ILE A 21 16.23 23.72 11.63
C ILE A 21 15.51 23.21 10.37
N GLY A 22 15.92 23.65 9.17
CA GLY A 22 15.33 23.15 7.92
C GLY A 22 15.49 21.64 7.75
N GLU A 23 16.65 21.08 8.08
CA GLU A 23 16.97 19.65 7.90
C GLU A 23 16.34 18.75 8.97
N LEU A 24 16.44 19.13 10.25
CA LEU A 24 15.83 18.38 11.35
C LEU A 24 14.31 18.34 11.17
N TRP A 25 13.71 19.46 10.76
CA TRP A 25 12.28 19.61 10.65
C TRP A 25 11.74 19.14 9.31
N GLY A 26 12.41 19.42 8.20
CA GLY A 26 12.06 18.82 6.90
C GLY A 26 12.10 17.30 6.98
N GLY A 27 13.13 16.75 7.66
CA GLY A 27 13.25 15.31 7.90
C GLY A 27 12.21 14.76 8.87
N ALA A 28 11.82 15.49 9.92
CA ALA A 28 10.80 15.03 10.88
C ALA A 28 9.36 15.22 10.34
N CYS A 29 9.05 16.36 9.75
CA CYS A 29 7.80 16.64 9.05
C CYS A 29 7.60 15.69 7.86
N GLY A 30 8.67 15.38 7.12
CA GLY A 30 8.64 14.40 6.04
C GLY A 30 8.47 12.95 6.53
N ARG A 31 9.19 12.55 7.59
CA ARG A 31 9.13 11.15 8.10
C ARG A 31 7.89 10.82 8.93
N ASN A 32 7.28 11.80 9.60
CA ASN A 32 6.08 11.60 10.42
C ASN A 32 4.81 12.20 9.79
N ARG A 33 4.87 12.59 8.50
CA ARG A 33 3.79 13.23 7.73
C ARG A 33 2.98 14.26 8.53
N GLY A 34 3.69 15.11 9.26
CA GLY A 34 3.19 16.38 9.78
C GLY A 34 2.60 16.43 11.18
N VAL A 35 2.10 15.37 11.82
CA VAL A 35 1.35 15.57 13.08
C VAL A 35 2.32 15.76 14.23
N PHE A 36 2.22 16.87 14.99
CA PHE A 36 3.15 17.09 16.10
C PHE A 36 2.58 17.55 17.44
N ILE A 37 1.39 18.17 17.49
CA ILE A 37 0.98 18.79 18.76
C ILE A 37 -0.54 18.78 18.99
N LEU A 38 -1.01 18.12 20.06
CA LEU A 38 -2.25 18.51 20.73
C LEU A 38 -1.97 19.78 21.55
N GLU A 39 -2.61 20.90 21.23
CA GLU A 39 -2.55 22.12 22.03
C GLU A 39 -3.57 22.03 23.17
N PRO A 40 -3.14 21.90 24.43
CA PRO A 40 -4.06 21.71 25.55
C PRO A 40 -5.00 22.91 25.76
N ALA A 41 -4.60 24.11 25.33
CA ALA A 41 -5.40 25.31 25.51
C ALA A 41 -6.71 25.33 24.70
N ASP A 42 -6.71 24.73 23.51
CA ASP A 42 -7.88 24.68 22.64
C ASP A 42 -8.34 23.26 22.26
N GLY A 43 -7.59 22.24 22.68
CA GLY A 43 -7.90 20.84 22.44
C GLY A 43 -7.75 20.41 20.98
N LYS A 44 -7.04 21.18 20.15
CA LYS A 44 -6.83 20.88 18.72
C LYS A 44 -5.47 20.25 18.48
N THR A 45 -5.39 19.42 17.46
CA THR A 45 -4.13 18.84 16.97
C THR A 45 -3.62 19.61 15.77
N TYR A 46 -2.33 19.96 15.78
CA TYR A 46 -1.66 20.76 14.77
C TYR A 46 -0.58 19.96 14.05
N ASP A 47 -0.38 20.29 12.78
CA ASP A 47 0.60 19.66 11.91
C ASP A 47 1.65 20.67 11.37
N CYS A 48 2.72 20.17 10.74
CA CYS A 48 3.78 21.01 10.20
C CYS A 48 3.33 22.02 9.14
N GLY A 49 2.22 21.75 8.44
CA GLY A 49 1.60 22.60 7.42
C GLY A 49 0.51 23.54 7.97
N ASN A 50 -0.02 23.27 9.16
CA ASN A 50 -1.12 24.01 9.76
C ASN A 50 -0.85 24.24 11.25
N LEU A 51 -0.10 25.29 11.59
CA LEU A 51 0.17 25.71 12.97
C LEU A 51 -0.89 26.70 13.49
N PRO A 52 -1.05 26.85 14.82
CA PRO A 52 -1.97 27.84 15.38
C PRO A 52 -1.60 29.26 14.94
N GLU A 53 -2.59 30.04 14.50
CA GLU A 53 -2.38 31.44 14.10
C GLU A 53 -1.76 32.29 15.23
N SER A 54 -2.09 31.94 16.49
CA SER A 54 -1.54 32.57 17.69
C SER A 54 -0.01 32.42 17.83
N TRP A 55 0.60 31.48 17.13
CA TRP A 55 2.06 31.29 17.12
C TRP A 55 2.76 32.19 16.10
N GLY A 56 1.99 32.91 15.26
CA GLY A 56 2.50 33.93 14.36
C GLY A 56 3.21 33.39 13.11
N ILE A 57 3.16 32.07 12.88
CA ILE A 57 3.57 31.42 11.64
C ILE A 57 2.51 30.38 11.23
N PRO A 58 2.19 30.24 9.93
CA PRO A 58 1.15 29.32 9.48
C PRO A 58 1.65 27.87 9.31
N ASN A 59 2.95 27.67 9.09
CA ASN A 59 3.57 26.35 8.92
C ASN A 59 5.06 26.40 9.27
N VAL A 60 5.65 25.23 9.54
CA VAL A 60 7.07 25.04 9.86
C VAL A 60 7.97 25.48 8.71
N GLY A 61 7.56 25.28 7.45
CA GLY A 61 8.30 25.78 6.28
C GLY A 61 8.49 27.31 6.29
N SER A 62 7.54 28.03 6.90
CA SER A 62 7.59 29.49 7.06
C SER A 62 8.52 29.94 8.20
N LEU A 63 9.05 29.03 9.03
CA LEU A 63 10.06 29.39 10.04
C LEU A 63 11.32 29.96 9.40
N LEU A 64 11.72 29.40 8.26
CA LEU A 64 12.95 29.79 7.56
C LEU A 64 12.86 31.21 6.97
N SER A 65 11.66 31.67 6.66
CA SER A 65 11.39 33.00 6.09
C SER A 65 10.77 33.99 7.08
N ALA A 66 10.43 33.56 8.30
CA ALA A 66 9.87 34.42 9.33
C ALA A 66 10.92 35.35 9.96
N GLN A 67 10.45 36.48 10.51
CA GLN A 67 11.31 37.36 11.30
C GLN A 67 11.92 36.58 12.49
N PRO A 68 13.22 36.77 12.81
CA PRO A 68 13.91 35.94 13.81
C PRO A 68 13.21 35.79 15.16
N ALA A 69 12.63 36.88 15.69
CA ALA A 69 11.89 36.85 16.94
C ALA A 69 10.60 36.02 16.87
N LYS A 70 9.89 36.07 15.73
CA LYS A 70 8.69 35.26 15.49
C LYS A 70 9.06 33.78 15.35
N ALA A 71 10.16 33.49 14.63
CA ALA A 71 10.64 32.12 14.45
C ALA A 71 11.03 31.47 15.79
N VAL A 72 11.78 32.16 16.65
CA VAL A 72 12.12 31.65 18.00
C VAL A 72 10.88 31.44 18.87
N THR A 73 9.91 32.36 18.80
CA THR A 73 8.65 32.26 19.57
C THR A 73 7.86 31.03 19.14
N ALA A 74 7.65 30.87 17.84
CA ALA A 74 6.93 29.73 17.30
C ALA A 74 7.63 28.40 17.59
N LEU A 75 8.97 28.36 17.48
CA LEU A 75 9.79 27.20 17.81
C LEU A 75 9.68 26.82 19.30
N THR A 76 9.68 27.82 20.18
CA THR A 76 9.51 27.63 21.62
C THR A 76 8.11 27.10 21.96
N ASN A 77 7.07 27.67 21.34
CA ASN A 77 5.69 27.23 21.54
C ASN A 77 5.50 25.80 21.05
N TYR A 78 6.04 25.48 19.87
CA TYR A 78 6.02 24.12 19.34
C TYR A 78 6.69 23.14 20.29
N ILE A 79 7.95 23.39 20.70
CA ILE A 79 8.69 22.47 21.57
C ILE A 79 7.99 22.31 22.91
N SER A 80 7.42 23.40 23.44
CA SER A 80 6.66 23.38 24.69
C SER A 80 5.38 22.56 24.55
N ALA A 81 4.67 22.67 23.43
CA ALA A 81 3.44 21.95 23.23
C ALA A 81 3.67 20.47 22.90
N VAL A 82 4.74 20.10 22.18
CA VAL A 82 5.25 18.70 22.11
C VAL A 82 5.58 18.19 23.50
N TYR A 83 6.34 18.93 24.30
CA TYR A 83 6.68 18.52 25.66
C TYR A 83 5.43 18.37 26.52
N ASN A 84 4.45 19.28 26.42
CA ASN A 84 3.24 19.25 27.22
C ASN A 84 2.31 18.11 26.84
N SER A 85 2.27 17.71 25.57
CA SER A 85 1.49 16.58 25.10
C SER A 85 2.09 15.22 25.52
N THR A 86 3.39 15.15 25.85
CA THR A 86 4.02 13.89 26.33
C THR A 86 3.38 13.32 27.61
N VAL A 87 3.19 12.00 27.66
CA VAL A 87 2.61 11.31 28.82
C VAL A 87 3.60 11.23 29.99
N VAL A 88 4.89 10.99 29.71
CA VAL A 88 5.95 10.93 30.71
C VAL A 88 6.80 12.20 30.66
N LYS A 89 6.93 12.92 31.78
CA LYS A 89 7.76 14.12 31.88
C LYS A 89 9.19 13.77 32.29
N GLY A 90 10.19 14.25 31.56
CA GLY A 90 11.61 14.05 31.87
C GLY A 90 12.57 14.87 30.99
N PRO A 91 13.86 15.00 31.35
CA PRO A 91 14.85 15.79 30.59
C PRO A 91 15.05 15.31 29.14
N SER A 92 14.74 14.03 28.89
CA SER A 92 14.81 13.34 27.60
C SER A 92 13.42 12.96 27.05
N ALA A 93 12.34 13.49 27.66
CA ALA A 93 10.97 13.24 27.23
C ALA A 93 10.62 14.09 26.01
N CYS A 94 11.09 13.67 24.84
CA CYS A 94 10.35 13.90 23.60
C CYS A 94 9.61 12.61 23.29
N ASP A 95 8.39 12.53 23.81
CA ASP A 95 7.49 11.47 23.45
C ASP A 95 6.59 11.97 22.31
N PHE A 96 7.02 11.71 21.07
CA PHE A 96 6.16 11.92 19.91
C PHE A 96 4.97 10.95 19.89
N ASN A 97 4.81 10.04 20.87
CA ASN A 97 3.55 9.29 21.04
C ASN A 97 2.40 10.19 21.52
N ALA A 98 2.68 11.44 21.89
CA ALA A 98 1.70 12.42 22.35
C ALA A 98 0.65 12.88 21.31
N LEU A 99 0.58 12.21 20.15
CA LEU A 99 -0.06 12.70 18.95
C LEU A 99 -1.26 11.93 18.46
N ALA A 100 -1.70 10.97 19.27
CA ALA A 100 -2.68 10.01 18.87
C ALA A 100 -4.14 10.51 18.89
N TYR A 101 -4.38 11.82 18.75
CA TYR A 101 -5.73 12.39 18.63
C TYR A 101 -5.81 13.41 17.50
N LEU A 102 -5.31 13.06 16.31
CA LEU A 102 -5.75 13.77 15.12
C LEU A 102 -7.23 13.44 14.91
N THR A 103 -8.10 14.43 15.06
CA THR A 103 -9.52 14.29 14.70
C THR A 103 -9.69 14.80 13.28
N CYS A 104 -10.46 14.14 12.43
CA CYS A 104 -10.67 14.62 11.06
C CYS A 104 -11.37 15.99 10.97
N GLY A 105 -11.86 16.54 12.10
CA GLY A 105 -12.60 17.81 12.13
C GLY A 105 -13.95 17.74 11.41
N ARG A 106 -14.41 16.52 11.07
CA ARG A 106 -15.65 16.19 10.37
C ARG A 106 -16.25 14.92 10.94
N GLU A 107 -17.53 14.68 10.68
CA GLU A 107 -18.16 13.39 10.99
C GLU A 107 -17.45 12.26 10.23
N GLU A 108 -17.44 11.09 10.86
CA GLU A 108 -16.79 9.88 10.33
C GLU A 108 -17.85 8.81 10.04
N PRO A 109 -18.68 8.99 9.00
CA PRO A 109 -19.84 8.13 8.75
C PRO A 109 -19.44 6.67 8.54
N TRP A 110 -18.24 6.43 8.00
CA TRP A 110 -17.64 5.11 7.82
C TRP A 110 -17.60 4.28 9.11
N ARG A 111 -17.54 4.90 10.30
CA ARG A 111 -17.57 4.17 11.58
C ARG A 111 -18.90 3.49 11.86
N THR A 112 -19.96 3.86 11.13
CA THR A 112 -21.33 3.38 11.36
C THR A 112 -21.98 2.74 10.13
N VAL A 113 -21.23 2.57 9.04
CA VAL A 113 -21.77 1.95 7.82
C VAL A 113 -22.19 0.49 8.09
N PRO A 114 -23.26 0.00 7.44
CA PRO A 114 -23.84 -1.30 7.76
C PRO A 114 -22.86 -2.47 7.68
N TRP A 115 -22.00 -2.51 6.65
CA TRP A 115 -21.02 -3.58 6.48
C TRP A 115 -19.97 -3.60 7.60
N TYR A 116 -19.54 -2.42 8.10
CA TYR A 116 -18.55 -2.31 9.17
C TYR A 116 -19.13 -2.67 10.54
N ASN A 117 -20.42 -2.40 10.74
CA ASN A 117 -21.15 -2.87 11.92
C ASN A 117 -21.42 -4.38 11.87
N LYS A 118 -21.69 -4.96 10.68
CA LYS A 118 -21.94 -6.39 10.48
C LYS A 118 -20.78 -7.24 11.03
N ILE A 119 -19.54 -6.79 10.82
CA ILE A 119 -18.34 -7.50 11.28
C ILE A 119 -17.99 -7.28 12.76
N LYS A 120 -18.76 -6.45 13.49
CA LYS A 120 -18.44 -6.02 14.85
C LYS A 120 -17.02 -5.44 14.92
N ASN A 121 -16.81 -4.36 14.16
CA ASN A 121 -15.56 -3.60 14.04
C ASN A 121 -14.59 -3.65 15.23
N PRO A 122 -13.27 -3.55 14.97
CA PRO A 122 -12.60 -3.28 13.69
C PRO A 122 -12.43 -4.51 12.77
N ILE A 123 -11.89 -4.33 11.56
CA ILE A 123 -11.45 -5.46 10.71
C ILE A 123 -10.24 -6.13 11.38
N ARG A 124 -10.32 -7.44 11.58
CA ARG A 124 -9.25 -8.29 12.10
C ARG A 124 -9.10 -9.47 11.15
N ALA A 125 -8.13 -9.37 10.26
CA ALA A 125 -8.01 -10.27 9.12
C ALA A 125 -6.64 -10.91 8.99
N VAL A 126 -6.59 -11.93 8.15
CA VAL A 126 -5.36 -12.54 7.65
C VAL A 126 -5.48 -12.64 6.13
N ASN A 127 -4.34 -12.54 5.45
CA ASN A 127 -4.24 -12.80 4.03
C ASN A 127 -4.20 -14.33 3.78
N ILE A 128 -4.87 -14.76 2.72
CA ILE A 128 -4.82 -16.14 2.19
C ILE A 128 -3.71 -16.22 1.13
N GLY A 129 -2.50 -15.85 1.52
CA GLY A 129 -1.33 -15.81 0.63
C GLY A 129 -0.90 -17.19 0.12
N GLY A 130 -0.23 -17.20 -1.03
CA GLY A 130 0.28 -18.41 -1.66
C GLY A 130 -0.77 -19.36 -2.25
N LEU A 131 -2.08 -19.08 -2.16
CA LEU A 131 -3.11 -20.01 -2.68
C LEU A 131 -3.34 -19.88 -4.19
N PHE A 132 -3.84 -18.71 -4.60
CA PHE A 132 -4.23 -18.44 -5.98
C PHE A 132 -3.18 -17.63 -6.74
N VAL A 133 -2.20 -17.08 -6.03
CA VAL A 133 -0.95 -16.55 -6.59
C VAL A 133 0.20 -17.20 -5.83
N LEU A 134 1.08 -17.90 -6.54
CA LEU A 134 2.25 -18.54 -5.93
C LEU A 134 3.33 -17.51 -5.63
N GLU A 135 3.87 -17.58 -4.42
CA GLU A 135 5.01 -16.78 -3.98
C GLU A 135 6.09 -17.70 -3.43
N GLN A 136 7.31 -17.52 -3.91
CA GLN A 136 8.41 -18.42 -3.63
C GLN A 136 8.70 -18.54 -2.13
N TRP A 137 8.71 -17.42 -1.42
CA TRP A 137 9.09 -17.37 -0.01
C TRP A 137 8.00 -17.92 0.93
N ILE A 138 6.73 -17.94 0.50
CA ILE A 138 5.62 -18.59 1.20
C ILE A 138 5.67 -20.11 0.99
N LEU A 139 6.10 -20.53 -0.21
CA LEU A 139 6.05 -21.91 -0.70
C LEU A 139 7.42 -22.46 -1.15
N PRO A 140 8.50 -22.32 -0.36
CA PRO A 140 9.84 -22.73 -0.80
C PRO A 140 9.96 -24.24 -1.06
N GLY A 141 9.09 -25.06 -0.48
CA GLY A 141 9.01 -26.51 -0.69
C GLY A 141 7.99 -26.97 -1.73
N PHE A 142 7.27 -26.05 -2.40
CA PHE A 142 6.28 -26.40 -3.44
C PHE A 142 6.95 -26.97 -4.69
N VAL A 143 8.00 -26.29 -5.16
CA VAL A 143 8.87 -26.72 -6.26
C VAL A 143 10.30 -26.32 -5.95
N THR A 144 11.26 -26.84 -6.74
CA THR A 144 12.59 -26.23 -6.77
C THR A 144 12.49 -24.93 -7.57
N TRP A 145 12.58 -23.81 -6.87
CA TRP A 145 12.58 -22.48 -7.47
C TRP A 145 13.99 -22.10 -7.95
N GLY A 146 14.04 -21.26 -8.97
CA GLY A 146 15.28 -20.63 -9.42
C GLY A 146 15.83 -21.13 -10.74
N GLU A 147 17.09 -20.81 -10.97
CA GLU A 147 17.78 -21.03 -12.26
C GLU A 147 17.80 -22.49 -12.70
N GLU A 148 17.86 -23.44 -11.74
CA GLU A 148 17.88 -24.88 -12.02
C GLU A 148 16.66 -25.35 -12.79
N THR A 149 15.48 -24.81 -12.47
CA THR A 149 14.20 -25.18 -13.10
C THR A 149 13.70 -24.11 -14.07
N GLY A 150 14.22 -22.88 -13.98
CA GLY A 150 13.68 -21.72 -14.69
C GLY A 150 12.35 -21.23 -14.10
N ILE A 151 11.93 -21.75 -12.94
CA ILE A 151 10.67 -21.38 -12.28
C ILE A 151 10.98 -20.33 -11.22
N TRP A 152 10.50 -19.12 -11.44
CA TRP A 152 10.75 -17.97 -10.57
C TRP A 152 9.46 -17.40 -9.97
N ASP A 153 8.34 -17.56 -10.66
CA ASP A 153 7.01 -17.04 -10.33
C ASP A 153 5.91 -17.98 -10.87
N GLN A 154 4.64 -17.61 -10.68
CA GLN A 154 3.49 -18.34 -11.22
C GLN A 154 3.51 -18.45 -12.76
N TYR A 155 3.92 -17.39 -13.47
CA TYR A 155 3.95 -17.35 -14.93
C TYR A 155 4.92 -18.40 -15.50
N THR A 156 6.14 -18.42 -14.97
CA THR A 156 7.20 -19.36 -15.35
C THR A 156 6.89 -20.77 -14.88
N PHE A 157 6.32 -20.97 -13.68
CA PHE A 157 5.80 -22.27 -13.25
C PHE A 157 4.81 -22.82 -14.29
N SER A 158 3.81 -22.03 -14.67
CA SER A 158 2.75 -22.46 -15.58
C SER A 158 3.27 -22.71 -17.01
N SER A 159 4.33 -21.98 -17.40
CA SER A 159 5.02 -22.18 -18.68
C SER A 159 5.83 -23.48 -18.73
N GLU A 160 6.55 -23.81 -17.65
CA GLU A 160 7.46 -24.96 -17.62
C GLU A 160 6.78 -26.24 -17.13
N CYS A 161 5.62 -26.17 -16.47
CA CYS A 161 5.04 -27.32 -15.78
C CYS A 161 4.81 -28.54 -16.69
N LYS A 162 4.46 -28.33 -17.97
CA LYS A 162 4.21 -29.42 -18.93
C LYS A 162 5.50 -30.13 -19.32
N LYS A 163 6.58 -29.38 -19.47
CA LYS A 163 7.91 -29.90 -19.80
C LYS A 163 8.50 -30.68 -18.63
N MET A 164 8.15 -30.28 -17.41
CA MET A 164 8.63 -30.89 -16.17
C MET A 164 7.69 -31.95 -15.59
N ASP A 165 6.51 -32.16 -16.17
CA ASP A 165 5.46 -33.08 -15.66
C ASP A 165 5.01 -32.77 -14.23
N ILE A 166 4.81 -31.47 -13.93
CA ILE A 166 4.44 -30.97 -12.59
C ILE A 166 3.17 -30.10 -12.58
N CYS A 167 2.41 -30.02 -13.69
CA CYS A 167 1.20 -29.17 -13.72
C CYS A 167 0.15 -29.58 -12.69
N ASP A 168 0.03 -30.88 -12.40
CA ASP A 168 -0.93 -31.40 -11.43
C ASP A 168 -0.62 -30.97 -9.98
N GLN A 169 0.62 -30.51 -9.71
CA GLN A 169 0.98 -29.99 -8.38
C GLN A 169 0.14 -28.75 -8.02
N LEU A 170 -0.14 -27.87 -8.98
CA LEU A 170 -0.97 -26.69 -8.72
C LEU A 170 -2.45 -27.06 -8.50
N LYS A 171 -2.94 -28.06 -9.24
CA LYS A 171 -4.31 -28.58 -9.03
C LYS A 171 -4.45 -29.14 -7.61
N GLN A 172 -3.50 -29.96 -7.19
CA GLN A 172 -3.46 -30.48 -5.81
C GLN A 172 -3.30 -29.36 -4.78
N HIS A 173 -2.52 -28.33 -5.07
CA HIS A 173 -2.31 -27.18 -4.18
C HIS A 173 -3.61 -26.43 -3.92
N TRP A 174 -4.41 -26.12 -4.94
CA TRP A 174 -5.71 -25.47 -4.76
C TRP A 174 -6.64 -26.23 -3.81
N GLU A 175 -6.56 -27.57 -3.81
CA GLU A 175 -7.42 -28.44 -2.98
C GLU A 175 -6.88 -28.68 -1.56
N THR A 176 -5.57 -28.56 -1.35
CA THR A 176 -4.92 -29.01 -0.12
C THR A 176 -4.21 -27.92 0.66
N TRP A 177 -3.95 -26.77 0.04
CA TRP A 177 -3.28 -25.66 0.69
C TRP A 177 -4.11 -25.11 1.83
N TYR A 178 -5.42 -24.91 1.65
CA TYR A 178 -6.37 -24.55 2.72
C TYR A 178 -7.53 -25.54 2.81
N SER A 179 -8.12 -25.62 4.00
CA SER A 179 -9.28 -26.45 4.31
C SER A 179 -10.32 -25.67 5.11
N ALA A 180 -11.56 -26.14 5.18
CA ALA A 180 -12.60 -25.56 6.04
C ALA A 180 -12.16 -25.41 7.51
N ASP A 181 -11.36 -26.36 8.02
CA ASP A 181 -10.83 -26.33 9.39
C ASP A 181 -9.89 -25.15 9.64
N ASP A 182 -9.17 -24.67 8.62
CA ASP A 182 -8.34 -23.47 8.73
C ASP A 182 -9.21 -22.24 9.04
N PHE A 183 -10.35 -22.08 8.36
CA PHE A 183 -11.28 -20.95 8.56
C PHE A 183 -11.97 -21.02 9.93
N LEU A 184 -12.33 -22.21 10.39
CA LEU A 184 -12.83 -22.41 11.75
C LEU A 184 -11.76 -22.05 12.81
N GLN A 185 -10.48 -22.30 12.53
CA GLN A 185 -9.38 -21.89 13.40
C GLN A 185 -9.16 -20.37 13.38
N MET A 186 -9.19 -19.74 12.20
CA MET A 186 -9.14 -18.27 12.06
C MET A 186 -10.21 -17.61 12.94
N LYS A 187 -11.45 -18.13 12.90
CA LYS A 187 -12.54 -17.64 13.76
C LYS A 187 -12.23 -17.79 15.26
N LYS A 188 -11.65 -18.92 15.67
CA LYS A 188 -11.24 -19.16 17.07
C LYS A 188 -10.12 -18.22 17.52
N PHE A 189 -9.25 -17.79 16.60
CA PHE A 189 -8.26 -16.75 16.85
C PHE A 189 -8.86 -15.34 16.90
N GLY A 190 -10.19 -15.19 16.84
CA GLY A 190 -10.86 -13.89 16.96
C GLY A 190 -10.84 -13.06 15.69
N LEU A 191 -10.52 -13.66 14.54
CA LEU A 191 -10.60 -13.01 13.24
C LEU A 191 -12.06 -12.92 12.78
N ASN A 192 -12.37 -11.88 12.00
CA ASN A 192 -13.71 -11.65 11.42
C ASN A 192 -13.70 -11.57 9.88
N THR A 193 -12.53 -11.45 9.27
CA THR A 193 -12.38 -11.26 7.83
C THR A 193 -11.15 -12.02 7.31
N ILE A 194 -11.15 -12.37 6.04
CA ILE A 194 -9.97 -12.79 5.28
C ILE A 194 -9.77 -11.84 4.10
N ARG A 195 -8.51 -11.61 3.70
CA ARG A 195 -8.17 -11.01 2.40
C ARG A 195 -7.74 -12.12 1.45
N LEU A 196 -8.34 -12.17 0.26
CA LEU A 196 -8.18 -13.27 -0.70
C LEU A 196 -7.51 -12.75 -2.00
N PRO A 197 -6.17 -12.84 -2.08
CA PRO A 197 -5.42 -12.56 -3.30
C PRO A 197 -5.79 -13.50 -4.44
N VAL A 198 -6.15 -12.97 -5.60
CA VAL A 198 -6.39 -13.74 -6.83
C VAL A 198 -5.75 -13.04 -8.05
N GLY A 199 -5.16 -13.83 -8.95
CA GLY A 199 -4.61 -13.31 -10.21
C GLY A 199 -5.67 -13.10 -11.28
N TYR A 200 -5.40 -12.19 -12.23
CA TYR A 200 -6.33 -11.91 -13.33
C TYR A 200 -6.68 -13.14 -14.18
N TRP A 201 -5.78 -14.12 -14.27
CA TRP A 201 -5.91 -15.27 -15.16
C TRP A 201 -7.14 -16.13 -14.88
N TYR A 202 -7.64 -16.19 -13.64
CA TYR A 202 -8.89 -16.90 -13.32
C TYR A 202 -10.14 -16.24 -13.91
N PHE A 203 -10.06 -14.97 -14.31
CA PHE A 203 -11.17 -14.16 -14.80
C PHE A 203 -11.07 -13.85 -16.30
N ALA A 204 -9.92 -14.11 -16.93
CA ALA A 204 -9.57 -13.71 -18.29
C ALA A 204 -10.52 -14.26 -19.35
N GLU A 205 -10.83 -15.55 -19.31
CA GLU A 205 -11.67 -16.19 -20.35
C GLU A 205 -13.08 -15.60 -20.41
N ARG A 206 -13.61 -15.13 -19.27
CA ARG A 206 -14.96 -14.53 -19.20
C ARG A 206 -15.08 -13.21 -19.96
N VAL A 207 -13.95 -12.56 -20.21
CA VAL A 207 -13.86 -11.32 -20.99
C VAL A 207 -13.18 -11.54 -22.34
N GLY A 208 -13.06 -12.80 -22.78
CA GLY A 208 -12.48 -13.15 -24.08
C GLY A 208 -10.96 -12.99 -24.14
N LEU A 209 -10.29 -12.87 -22.98
CA LEU A 209 -8.83 -12.82 -22.89
C LEU A 209 -8.27 -14.22 -22.72
N ASN A 210 -7.06 -14.44 -23.24
CA ASN A 210 -6.35 -15.70 -23.11
C ASN A 210 -5.56 -15.71 -21.78
N PRO A 211 -5.83 -16.64 -20.85
CA PRO A 211 -5.08 -16.74 -19.60
C PRO A 211 -3.68 -17.37 -19.81
N ALA A 212 -3.37 -17.93 -20.98
CA ALA A 212 -2.08 -18.59 -21.19
C ALA A 212 -0.88 -17.64 -20.93
N PRO A 213 0.20 -18.14 -20.29
CA PRO A 213 0.48 -19.53 -19.97
C PRO A 213 -0.09 -20.03 -18.63
N TYR A 214 -0.80 -19.17 -17.88
CA TYR A 214 -1.30 -19.52 -16.56
C TYR A 214 -2.23 -20.74 -16.60
N LEU A 215 -2.04 -21.63 -15.62
CA LEU A 215 -2.98 -22.71 -15.37
C LEU A 215 -4.20 -22.15 -14.63
N VAL A 216 -5.38 -22.54 -15.08
CA VAL A 216 -6.66 -22.27 -14.44
C VAL A 216 -7.37 -23.60 -14.11
N PRO A 217 -8.28 -23.62 -13.12
CA PRO A 217 -9.08 -24.81 -12.83
C PRO A 217 -9.86 -25.27 -14.07
N ASP A 218 -10.11 -26.58 -14.17
CA ASP A 218 -10.92 -27.11 -15.28
C ASP A 218 -12.42 -26.73 -15.13
N GLN A 219 -12.83 -26.37 -13.92
CA GLN A 219 -14.17 -25.86 -13.60
C GLN A 219 -14.35 -24.42 -14.11
N ASP A 220 -15.54 -24.10 -14.63
CA ASP A 220 -15.89 -22.72 -14.97
C ASP A 220 -15.83 -21.83 -13.72
N LEU A 221 -15.44 -20.56 -13.89
CA LEU A 221 -15.39 -19.60 -12.79
C LEU A 221 -16.73 -19.51 -12.03
N PHE A 222 -17.87 -19.62 -12.72
CA PHE A 222 -19.21 -19.54 -12.12
C PHE A 222 -19.75 -20.93 -11.72
N ASP A 223 -18.86 -21.88 -11.46
CA ASP A 223 -19.21 -23.16 -10.86
C ASP A 223 -19.20 -23.07 -9.32
N ALA A 224 -20.17 -23.73 -8.68
CA ALA A 224 -20.33 -23.78 -7.24
C ALA A 224 -19.13 -24.43 -6.50
N HIS A 225 -18.37 -25.26 -7.21
CA HIS A 225 -17.21 -26.01 -6.75
C HIS A 225 -15.88 -25.46 -7.28
N HIS A 226 -15.89 -24.31 -7.97
CA HIS A 226 -14.65 -23.64 -8.35
C HIS A 226 -13.80 -23.37 -7.09
N PRO A 227 -12.46 -23.59 -7.11
CA PRO A 227 -11.62 -23.44 -5.92
C PRO A 227 -11.76 -22.11 -5.17
N ILE A 228 -11.88 -20.99 -5.91
CA ILE A 228 -12.14 -19.66 -5.30
C ILE A 228 -13.50 -19.66 -4.58
N THR A 229 -14.54 -20.24 -5.18
CA THR A 229 -15.88 -20.34 -4.58
C THR A 229 -15.85 -21.19 -3.30
N ASN A 230 -15.06 -22.27 -3.27
CA ASN A 230 -14.91 -23.11 -2.08
C ASN A 230 -14.29 -22.34 -0.90
N VAL A 231 -13.26 -21.54 -1.15
CA VAL A 231 -12.63 -20.69 -0.11
C VAL A 231 -13.61 -19.67 0.45
N ILE A 232 -14.37 -19.00 -0.43
CA ILE A 232 -15.37 -18.01 -0.01
C ILE A 232 -16.48 -18.70 0.81
N ARG A 233 -16.89 -19.91 0.43
CA ARG A 233 -17.86 -20.73 1.17
C ARG A 233 -17.35 -21.15 2.54
N TRP A 234 -16.11 -21.63 2.64
CA TRP A 234 -15.51 -21.97 3.94
C TRP A 234 -15.41 -20.77 4.87
N ALA A 235 -15.10 -19.59 4.32
CA ALA A 235 -15.13 -18.35 5.08
C ALA A 235 -16.55 -18.03 5.57
N ASP A 236 -17.57 -18.16 4.73
CA ASP A 236 -18.98 -17.94 5.10
C ASP A 236 -19.44 -18.89 6.21
N GLU A 237 -19.18 -20.20 6.05
CA GLU A 237 -19.51 -21.25 7.02
C GLU A 237 -18.84 -21.02 8.39
N ALA A 238 -17.64 -20.44 8.41
CA ALA A 238 -16.94 -20.04 9.64
C ALA A 238 -17.42 -18.68 10.21
N GLY A 239 -18.29 -17.96 9.50
CA GLY A 239 -18.76 -16.63 9.86
C GLY A 239 -17.69 -15.54 9.70
N LEU A 240 -16.87 -15.65 8.65
CA LEU A 240 -15.85 -14.69 8.23
C LEU A 240 -16.31 -13.96 6.97
N GLN A 241 -15.95 -12.68 6.84
CA GLN A 241 -16.12 -11.93 5.59
C GLN A 241 -14.88 -12.02 4.70
N VAL A 242 -15.00 -11.60 3.44
CA VAL A 242 -13.94 -11.66 2.43
C VAL A 242 -13.73 -10.29 1.81
N ILE A 243 -12.46 -9.84 1.81
CA ILE A 243 -11.95 -8.82 0.90
C ILE A 243 -11.40 -9.59 -0.30
N LEU A 244 -12.01 -9.45 -1.48
CA LEU A 244 -11.50 -10.07 -2.71
C LEU A 244 -10.51 -9.10 -3.35
N ASP A 245 -9.30 -9.56 -3.64
CA ASP A 245 -8.20 -8.71 -4.09
C ASP A 245 -7.65 -9.16 -5.46
N LEU A 246 -7.64 -8.26 -6.43
CA LEU A 246 -6.92 -8.46 -7.69
C LEU A 246 -5.41 -8.30 -7.46
N HIS A 247 -4.77 -9.40 -7.10
CA HIS A 247 -3.38 -9.37 -6.65
C HIS A 247 -2.36 -9.28 -7.79
N GLY A 248 -2.75 -9.72 -8.99
CA GLY A 248 -1.92 -9.69 -10.19
C GLY A 248 -2.71 -9.21 -11.39
N ALA A 249 -2.30 -8.10 -12.00
CA ALA A 249 -2.88 -7.57 -13.23
C ALA A 249 -2.16 -8.11 -14.49
N PRO A 250 -2.80 -8.08 -15.68
CA PRO A 250 -2.13 -8.34 -16.95
C PRO A 250 -0.81 -7.56 -17.06
N TYR A 251 0.25 -8.21 -17.54
CA TYR A 251 1.60 -7.63 -17.69
C TYR A 251 2.31 -7.19 -16.40
N SER A 252 1.73 -7.47 -15.23
CA SER A 252 2.22 -7.10 -13.90
C SER A 252 2.22 -5.58 -13.64
N GLN A 253 1.51 -5.18 -12.58
CA GLN A 253 1.45 -3.81 -12.09
C GLN A 253 2.68 -3.40 -11.27
N ASN A 254 3.55 -4.35 -10.90
CA ASN A 254 4.69 -4.09 -10.02
C ASN A 254 6.00 -4.79 -10.35
N GLY A 255 5.99 -5.72 -11.31
CA GLY A 255 7.14 -6.52 -11.72
C GLY A 255 7.66 -7.51 -10.67
N LEU A 256 6.96 -7.70 -9.54
CA LEU A 256 7.33 -8.62 -8.47
C LEU A 256 6.69 -10.00 -8.69
N ASP A 257 7.22 -11.03 -8.01
CA ASP A 257 6.68 -12.39 -8.07
C ASP A 257 5.25 -12.49 -7.54
N ASN A 258 4.92 -11.68 -6.53
CA ASN A 258 3.57 -11.59 -5.95
C ASN A 258 2.49 -11.13 -6.97
N SER A 259 2.85 -10.49 -8.08
CA SER A 259 1.89 -10.19 -9.16
C SER A 259 1.64 -11.38 -10.11
N GLY A 260 2.37 -12.48 -9.92
CA GLY A 260 2.35 -13.67 -10.76
C GLY A 260 3.35 -13.64 -11.92
N ARG A 261 3.94 -12.48 -12.25
CA ARG A 261 4.96 -12.35 -13.30
C ARG A 261 6.01 -11.31 -12.93
N MET A 262 7.21 -11.79 -12.63
CA MET A 262 8.37 -10.93 -12.52
C MET A 262 8.79 -10.39 -13.88
N THR A 263 9.38 -9.19 -13.86
CA THR A 263 10.01 -8.59 -15.05
C THR A 263 11.51 -8.84 -15.05
N ASP A 264 12.05 -9.23 -16.22
CA ASP A 264 13.32 -9.96 -16.39
C ASP A 264 14.62 -9.18 -16.11
N ASP A 265 14.58 -7.93 -15.64
CA ASP A 265 15.81 -7.15 -15.42
C ASP A 265 15.81 -6.43 -14.07
N PRO A 266 16.60 -6.92 -13.08
CA PRO A 266 16.76 -6.27 -11.78
C PRO A 266 17.44 -4.89 -11.84
N ASN A 267 17.99 -4.47 -12.99
CA ASN A 267 18.64 -3.18 -13.23
C ASN A 267 17.80 -2.23 -14.11
N VAL A 268 16.79 -2.71 -14.83
CA VAL A 268 15.88 -1.86 -15.61
C VAL A 268 14.67 -1.51 -14.74
N HIS A 269 14.39 -0.22 -14.64
CA HIS A 269 13.41 0.32 -13.69
C HIS A 269 11.95 0.23 -14.19
N ASN A 270 11.67 -0.63 -15.17
CA ASN A 270 10.37 -0.71 -15.85
C ASN A 270 9.32 -1.54 -15.08
N TRP A 271 9.40 -1.54 -13.75
CA TRP A 271 8.52 -2.26 -12.83
C TRP A 271 7.09 -1.70 -12.93
N GLY A 272 6.19 -2.48 -13.52
CA GLY A 272 4.80 -2.05 -13.76
C GLY A 272 4.60 -1.12 -14.97
N GLU A 273 5.68 -0.69 -15.64
CA GLU A 273 5.56 0.24 -16.77
C GLU A 273 4.81 -0.39 -17.95
N THR A 274 5.00 -1.68 -18.19
CA THR A 274 4.26 -2.41 -19.23
C THR A 274 2.77 -2.51 -18.94
N TRP A 275 2.35 -2.39 -17.67
CA TRP A 275 0.94 -2.39 -17.30
C TRP A 275 0.32 -1.00 -17.49
N LEU A 276 0.97 0.05 -17.01
CA LEU A 276 0.38 1.39 -16.97
C LEU A 276 0.64 2.24 -18.21
N TYR A 277 1.68 1.94 -18.99
CA TYR A 277 1.98 2.63 -20.27
C TYR A 277 1.50 1.86 -21.51
N ASP A 278 0.80 0.74 -21.34
CA ASP A 278 0.08 0.03 -22.40
C ASP A 278 -1.44 0.20 -22.22
N GLU A 279 -2.09 0.93 -23.12
CA GLU A 279 -3.55 1.13 -23.11
C GLU A 279 -4.32 -0.21 -23.14
N THR A 280 -3.74 -1.23 -23.77
CA THR A 280 -4.30 -2.58 -23.81
C THR A 280 -4.32 -3.18 -22.41
N ALA A 281 -3.22 -3.10 -21.67
CA ALA A 281 -3.09 -3.66 -20.33
C ALA A 281 -4.07 -3.01 -19.34
N ILE A 282 -4.24 -1.68 -19.39
CA ILE A 282 -5.24 -0.96 -18.59
C ILE A 282 -6.66 -1.43 -18.95
N SER A 283 -6.98 -1.46 -20.24
CA SER A 283 -8.32 -1.88 -20.72
C SER A 283 -8.64 -3.32 -20.34
N GLU A 284 -7.68 -4.24 -20.47
CA GLU A 284 -7.80 -5.63 -20.04
C GLU A 284 -8.04 -5.71 -18.53
N THR A 285 -7.31 -4.95 -17.72
CA THR A 285 -7.48 -4.94 -16.26
C THR A 285 -8.87 -4.45 -15.84
N VAL A 286 -9.39 -3.40 -16.49
CA VAL A 286 -10.76 -2.91 -16.23
C VAL A 286 -11.82 -3.96 -16.63
N GLN A 287 -11.59 -4.70 -17.72
CA GLN A 287 -12.47 -5.81 -18.10
C GLN A 287 -12.42 -6.95 -17.08
N ILE A 288 -11.23 -7.30 -16.58
CA ILE A 288 -11.06 -8.29 -15.49
C ILE A 288 -11.84 -7.86 -14.25
N LEU A 289 -11.79 -6.59 -13.85
CA LEU A 289 -12.56 -6.08 -12.71
C LEU A 289 -14.07 -6.13 -12.94
N SER A 290 -14.53 -5.93 -14.18
CA SER A 290 -15.93 -6.17 -14.56
C SER A 290 -16.32 -7.64 -14.35
N SER A 291 -15.43 -8.57 -14.73
CA SER A 291 -15.61 -10.01 -14.54
C SER A 291 -15.66 -10.39 -13.06
N MET A 292 -14.78 -9.82 -12.23
CA MET A 292 -14.80 -10.00 -10.78
C MET A 292 -16.10 -9.46 -10.15
N ALA A 293 -16.59 -8.30 -10.59
CA ALA A 293 -17.87 -7.77 -10.12
C ALA A 293 -19.06 -8.68 -10.51
N LEU A 294 -19.06 -9.24 -11.71
CA LEU A 294 -20.05 -10.24 -12.13
C LEU A 294 -19.94 -11.54 -11.33
N TYR A 295 -18.72 -11.98 -11.00
CA TYR A 295 -18.49 -13.14 -10.16
C TYR A 295 -19.05 -12.92 -8.75
N ILE A 296 -18.81 -11.76 -8.13
CA ILE A 296 -19.37 -11.45 -6.82
C ILE A 296 -20.91 -11.39 -6.87
N LYS A 297 -21.49 -10.82 -7.94
CA LYS A 297 -22.94 -10.85 -8.15
C LYS A 297 -23.47 -12.28 -8.25
N PHE A 298 -22.77 -13.16 -8.97
CA PHE A 298 -23.08 -14.59 -9.05
C PHE A 298 -23.02 -15.28 -7.68
N LEU A 299 -21.98 -15.01 -6.88
CA LEU A 299 -21.85 -15.57 -5.54
C LEU A 299 -23.06 -15.20 -4.66
N SER A 300 -23.47 -13.94 -4.69
CA SER A 300 -24.64 -13.44 -3.96
C SER A 300 -25.94 -14.04 -4.47
N GLU A 301 -26.24 -13.90 -5.78
CA GLU A 301 -27.56 -14.19 -6.33
C GLU A 301 -27.82 -15.69 -6.59
N GLU A 302 -26.77 -16.47 -6.87
CA GLU A 302 -26.88 -17.86 -7.31
C GLU A 302 -26.25 -18.85 -6.32
N GLN A 303 -25.34 -18.41 -5.45
CA GLN A 303 -24.67 -19.27 -4.45
C GLN A 303 -25.05 -18.98 -3.00
N ASP A 304 -25.86 -17.95 -2.74
CA ASP A 304 -26.23 -17.48 -1.39
C ASP A 304 -24.98 -17.12 -0.54
N LEU A 305 -23.94 -16.60 -1.19
CA LEU A 305 -22.66 -16.21 -0.59
C LEU A 305 -22.52 -14.68 -0.60
N ASP A 306 -23.09 -14.02 0.41
CA ASP A 306 -23.07 -12.56 0.60
C ASP A 306 -21.93 -12.07 1.51
N ASN A 307 -20.88 -12.87 1.68
CA ASN A 307 -19.77 -12.59 2.59
C ASN A 307 -18.58 -11.88 1.93
N VAL A 308 -18.58 -11.67 0.61
CA VAL A 308 -17.64 -10.74 -0.04
C VAL A 308 -18.05 -9.30 0.29
N MET A 309 -17.35 -8.70 1.23
CA MET A 309 -17.70 -7.38 1.78
C MET A 309 -17.04 -6.21 1.05
N MET A 310 -15.95 -6.48 0.33
CA MET A 310 -15.11 -5.49 -0.33
C MET A 310 -14.41 -6.09 -1.56
N LEU A 311 -14.17 -5.26 -2.57
CA LEU A 311 -13.34 -5.57 -3.73
C LEU A 311 -12.16 -4.59 -3.79
N GLU A 312 -10.93 -5.11 -3.73
CA GLU A 312 -9.72 -4.35 -3.99
C GLU A 312 -9.37 -4.41 -5.48
N LEU A 313 -9.16 -3.22 -6.08
CA LEU A 313 -9.09 -3.11 -7.54
C LEU A 313 -7.77 -3.59 -8.12
N VAL A 314 -6.67 -3.41 -7.40
CA VAL A 314 -5.36 -3.97 -7.76
C VAL A 314 -4.40 -3.82 -6.58
N ASN A 315 -3.66 -4.87 -6.27
CA ASN A 315 -2.63 -4.88 -5.24
C ASN A 315 -1.37 -4.12 -5.70
N GLU A 316 -0.79 -3.30 -4.82
CA GLU A 316 0.58 -2.76 -4.96
C GLU A 316 1.00 -2.23 -6.35
N PRO A 317 0.24 -1.35 -7.06
CA PRO A 317 0.82 -0.67 -8.21
C PRO A 317 2.12 0.04 -7.82
N TRP A 318 3.18 -0.17 -8.59
CA TRP A 318 4.52 0.19 -8.16
C TRP A 318 4.71 1.68 -7.86
N VAL A 319 5.55 1.97 -6.87
CA VAL A 319 5.82 3.31 -6.36
C VAL A 319 6.32 4.30 -7.42
N PHE A 320 6.92 3.84 -8.52
CA PHE A 320 7.46 4.71 -9.57
C PHE A 320 6.49 5.01 -10.72
N LEU A 321 5.27 4.48 -10.68
CA LEU A 321 4.27 4.76 -11.70
C LEU A 321 3.73 6.19 -11.60
N ASP A 322 3.31 6.75 -12.73
CA ASP A 322 2.69 8.08 -12.76
C ASP A 322 1.34 8.04 -12.02
N MET A 323 1.27 8.73 -10.88
CA MET A 323 0.07 8.74 -10.03
C MET A 323 -1.16 9.37 -10.71
N GLY A 324 -0.97 10.25 -11.69
CA GLY A 324 -2.07 10.77 -12.50
C GLY A 324 -2.71 9.68 -13.35
N MET A 325 -1.89 8.81 -13.92
CA MET A 325 -2.38 7.65 -14.68
C MET A 325 -2.97 6.56 -13.77
N VAL A 326 -2.39 6.30 -12.60
CA VAL A 326 -2.98 5.38 -11.59
C VAL A 326 -4.36 5.86 -11.18
N ARG A 327 -4.52 7.17 -10.91
CA ARG A 327 -5.83 7.79 -10.64
C ARG A 327 -6.81 7.57 -11.78
N ASP A 328 -6.40 7.80 -13.02
CA ASP A 328 -7.27 7.66 -14.18
C ASP A 328 -7.70 6.20 -14.40
N PHE A 329 -6.80 5.25 -14.16
CA PHE A 329 -7.15 3.83 -14.09
C PHE A 329 -8.21 3.55 -13.01
N TYR A 330 -8.02 4.03 -11.77
CA TYR A 330 -9.00 3.81 -10.70
C TYR A 330 -10.36 4.45 -11.01
N ILE A 331 -10.41 5.60 -11.67
CA ILE A 331 -11.68 6.20 -12.13
C ILE A 331 -12.44 5.25 -13.07
N LEU A 332 -11.73 4.69 -14.05
CA LEU A 332 -12.31 3.75 -15.02
C LEU A 332 -12.75 2.45 -14.33
N ALA A 333 -11.90 1.91 -13.46
CA ALA A 333 -12.15 0.68 -12.72
C ALA A 333 -13.32 0.80 -11.75
N ILE A 334 -13.40 1.89 -10.96
CA ILE A 334 -14.55 2.19 -10.10
C ILE A 334 -15.83 2.26 -10.92
N SER A 335 -15.82 3.00 -12.04
CA SER A 335 -17.01 3.15 -12.90
C SER A 335 -17.49 1.81 -13.47
N SER A 336 -16.54 0.97 -13.88
CA SER A 336 -16.80 -0.38 -14.40
C SER A 336 -17.40 -1.31 -13.32
N VAL A 337 -16.82 -1.37 -12.13
CA VAL A 337 -17.34 -2.17 -11.01
C VAL A 337 -18.73 -1.68 -10.60
N ARG A 338 -18.91 -0.36 -10.48
CA ARG A 338 -20.19 0.26 -10.09
C ARG A 338 -21.32 0.01 -11.07
N ALA A 339 -21.01 -0.20 -12.36
CA ALA A 339 -22.02 -0.57 -13.35
C ALA A 339 -22.67 -1.94 -13.08
N VAL A 340 -21.98 -2.83 -12.36
CA VAL A 340 -22.47 -4.16 -11.98
C VAL A 340 -22.91 -4.20 -10.51
N LEU A 341 -22.11 -3.59 -9.63
CA LEU A 341 -22.30 -3.55 -8.18
C LEU A 341 -22.27 -2.09 -7.66
N PRO A 342 -23.41 -1.38 -7.72
CA PRO A 342 -23.49 0.05 -7.38
C PRO A 342 -23.03 0.38 -5.95
N ASP A 343 -23.27 -0.50 -5.00
CA ASP A 343 -23.04 -0.25 -3.57
C ASP A 343 -21.84 -1.02 -2.98
N MET A 344 -21.03 -1.72 -3.78
CA MET A 344 -19.90 -2.52 -3.28
C MET A 344 -18.81 -1.65 -2.64
N PRO A 345 -18.38 -1.86 -1.39
CA PRO A 345 -17.17 -1.21 -0.88
C PRO A 345 -15.95 -1.50 -1.77
N ILE A 346 -15.28 -0.45 -2.27
CA ILE A 346 -14.10 -0.58 -3.13
C ILE A 346 -12.85 -0.17 -2.36
N LEU A 347 -11.81 -1.00 -2.39
CA LEU A 347 -10.49 -0.73 -1.84
C LEU A 347 -9.51 -0.33 -2.95
N LEU A 348 -8.73 0.72 -2.69
CA LEU A 348 -7.64 1.17 -3.54
C LEU A 348 -6.33 1.02 -2.76
N HIS A 349 -5.38 0.26 -3.29
CA HIS A 349 -4.02 0.29 -2.75
C HIS A 349 -3.41 1.70 -2.94
N ASP A 350 -2.66 2.18 -1.95
CA ASP A 350 -2.11 3.53 -1.90
C ASP A 350 -0.93 3.78 -2.86
N SER A 351 -0.51 2.75 -3.61
CA SER A 351 0.65 2.76 -4.51
C SER A 351 1.92 3.28 -3.83
N PHE A 352 2.06 3.04 -2.53
CA PHE A 352 3.15 3.52 -1.68
C PHE A 352 3.18 5.06 -1.50
N HIS A 353 2.07 5.74 -1.81
CA HIS A 353 1.90 7.20 -1.81
C HIS A 353 0.62 7.68 -1.10
N GLY A 354 0.38 7.22 0.13
CA GLY A 354 -0.80 7.63 0.92
C GLY A 354 -1.03 9.15 1.00
N ASP A 355 0.02 9.96 1.01
CA ASP A 355 -0.05 11.43 1.02
C ASP A 355 -0.52 12.04 -0.31
N MET A 356 -0.24 11.41 -1.46
CA MET A 356 -0.72 11.90 -2.76
C MET A 356 -2.21 11.64 -2.93
N TRP A 357 -2.72 10.49 -2.47
CA TRP A 357 -4.15 10.17 -2.51
C TRP A 357 -5.01 11.16 -1.72
N ALA A 358 -4.48 11.68 -0.61
CA ALA A 358 -5.14 12.74 0.15
C ALA A 358 -5.43 13.99 -0.68
N MET A 359 -4.51 14.34 -1.59
CA MET A 359 -4.76 15.46 -2.52
C MET A 359 -5.74 15.06 -3.61
N MET A 360 -5.59 13.88 -4.21
CA MET A 360 -6.40 13.47 -5.36
C MET A 360 -7.87 13.27 -5.00
N LEU A 361 -8.17 12.51 -3.94
CA LEU A 361 -9.55 12.21 -3.53
C LEU A 361 -10.29 13.43 -2.98
N LYS A 362 -9.56 14.44 -2.50
CA LYS A 362 -10.16 15.74 -2.13
C LYS A 362 -10.82 16.44 -3.31
N TYR A 363 -10.27 16.30 -4.53
CA TYR A 363 -10.82 16.91 -5.75
C TYR A 363 -11.71 15.96 -6.54
N PHE A 364 -11.55 14.65 -6.35
CA PHE A 364 -12.32 13.61 -7.02
C PHE A 364 -12.89 12.63 -5.96
N PRO A 365 -13.92 13.04 -5.20
CA PRO A 365 -14.50 12.17 -4.20
C PRO A 365 -15.28 11.03 -4.88
N PHE A 366 -15.08 9.81 -4.39
CA PHE A 366 -15.87 8.63 -4.78
C PHE A 366 -16.65 8.11 -3.58
N ASP A 367 -17.89 7.70 -3.83
CA ASP A 367 -18.72 7.09 -2.79
C ASP A 367 -18.30 5.64 -2.53
N ASN A 368 -18.28 5.29 -1.24
CA ASN A 368 -17.98 3.94 -0.74
C ASN A 368 -16.63 3.39 -1.24
N VAL A 369 -15.62 4.27 -1.23
CA VAL A 369 -14.22 3.96 -1.53
C VAL A 369 -13.39 4.08 -0.25
N TYR A 370 -12.44 3.18 -0.10
CA TYR A 370 -11.54 3.04 1.05
C TYR A 370 -10.10 2.85 0.55
N MET A 371 -9.12 3.14 1.40
CA MET A 371 -7.71 2.95 1.08
C MET A 371 -7.17 1.67 1.72
N ASP A 372 -6.29 1.00 1.01
CA ASP A 372 -5.38 -0.01 1.54
C ASP A 372 -3.95 0.54 1.57
N THR A 373 -3.23 0.30 2.67
CA THR A 373 -1.81 0.61 2.82
C THR A 373 -1.08 -0.56 3.45
N HIS A 374 0.13 -0.82 2.95
CA HIS A 374 0.96 -1.92 3.41
C HIS A 374 2.10 -1.39 4.28
N ILE A 375 2.17 -1.84 5.53
CA ILE A 375 3.14 -1.35 6.51
C ILE A 375 4.05 -2.50 6.94
N TYR A 376 5.25 -2.50 6.37
CA TYR A 376 6.31 -3.45 6.70
C TYR A 376 7.52 -2.77 7.32
N HIS A 377 8.20 -3.50 8.20
CA HIS A 377 9.42 -3.05 8.88
C HIS A 377 10.66 -3.87 8.46
N GLY A 378 10.59 -4.58 7.32
CA GLY A 378 11.59 -5.57 6.89
C GLY A 378 12.28 -5.29 5.54
N PHE A 379 11.86 -4.29 4.77
CA PHE A 379 12.26 -4.14 3.35
C PHE A 379 13.22 -2.99 3.06
N ASN A 380 13.66 -2.23 4.06
CA ASN A 380 14.72 -1.22 3.90
C ASN A 380 15.94 -1.57 4.74
N PRO A 381 17.18 -1.35 4.23
CA PRO A 381 18.39 -1.49 5.05
C PRO A 381 18.34 -0.66 6.33
N SER A 382 17.71 0.52 6.31
CA SER A 382 17.55 1.37 7.50
C SER A 382 16.68 0.75 8.59
N ASP A 383 15.82 -0.21 8.24
CA ASP A 383 14.97 -0.92 9.20
C ASP A 383 15.74 -2.09 9.78
N ILE A 384 16.30 -2.95 8.92
CA ILE A 384 16.85 -4.25 9.30
C ILE A 384 18.33 -4.27 9.70
N ALA A 385 19.14 -3.31 9.25
CA ALA A 385 20.60 -3.40 9.39
C ALA A 385 21.07 -3.18 10.83
N SER A 386 21.90 -4.10 11.30
CA SER A 386 22.52 -4.08 12.63
C SER A 386 23.79 -4.94 12.63
N ASP A 387 24.77 -4.56 13.45
CA ASP A 387 26.11 -5.17 13.49
C ASP A 387 26.34 -6.06 14.72
N SER A 388 25.37 -6.13 15.62
CA SER A 388 25.50 -6.82 16.90
C SER A 388 24.14 -7.21 17.46
N TYR A 389 24.13 -8.24 18.31
CA TYR A 389 22.90 -8.67 19.00
C TYR A 389 22.26 -7.55 19.83
N GLN A 390 23.09 -6.68 20.40
CA GLN A 390 22.64 -5.52 21.15
C GLN A 390 21.97 -4.48 20.26
N ALA A 391 22.50 -4.26 19.06
CA ALA A 391 21.87 -3.42 18.05
C ALA A 391 20.55 -4.03 17.55
N ASP A 392 20.44 -5.37 17.43
CA ASP A 392 19.17 -6.04 17.10
C ASP A 392 18.08 -5.71 18.15
N LYS A 393 18.42 -5.77 19.45
CA LYS A 393 17.50 -5.39 20.54
C LYS A 393 17.12 -3.90 20.48
N GLN A 394 18.10 -3.04 20.21
CA GLN A 394 17.85 -1.61 20.04
C GLN A 394 16.89 -1.36 18.86
N LYS A 395 17.04 -2.09 17.75
CA LYS A 395 16.15 -2.02 16.59
C LYS A 395 14.73 -2.41 16.95
N MET A 396 14.55 -3.54 17.62
CA MET A 396 13.24 -3.99 18.09
C MET A 396 12.54 -2.91 18.95
N TYR A 397 13.26 -2.32 19.90
CA TYR A 397 12.74 -1.20 20.69
C TYR A 397 12.35 0.02 19.84
N VAL A 398 13.14 0.34 18.81
CA VAL A 398 12.80 1.42 17.85
C VAL A 398 11.53 1.06 17.07
N HIS A 399 11.39 -0.17 16.57
CA HIS A 399 10.22 -0.63 15.83
C HIS A 399 8.94 -0.57 16.67
N GLU A 400 8.99 -0.95 17.95
CA GLU A 400 7.86 -0.77 18.87
C GLU A 400 7.40 0.68 18.99
N ARG A 401 8.34 1.63 19.07
CA ARG A 401 8.03 3.06 19.12
C ARG A 401 7.52 3.56 17.78
N MET A 402 8.12 3.12 16.68
CA MET A 402 7.71 3.50 15.33
C MET A 402 6.27 3.06 15.05
N SER A 403 5.87 1.84 15.43
CA SER A 403 4.48 1.40 15.27
C SER A 403 3.48 2.36 15.91
N CYS A 404 3.77 2.86 17.12
CA CYS A 404 2.91 3.84 17.77
C CYS A 404 2.90 5.20 17.05
N ALA A 405 4.05 5.64 16.53
CA ALA A 405 4.15 6.86 15.73
C ALA A 405 3.33 6.79 14.43
N MET A 406 3.13 5.60 13.85
CA MET A 406 2.31 5.41 12.65
C MET A 406 0.84 5.81 12.82
N THR A 407 0.34 5.91 14.07
CA THR A 407 -1.03 6.40 14.35
C THR A 407 -1.31 7.72 13.65
N SER A 408 -0.36 8.64 13.68
CA SER A 408 -0.49 9.96 13.05
C SER A 408 -0.59 9.86 11.53
N MET A 409 0.21 8.99 10.93
CA MET A 409 0.27 8.80 9.48
C MET A 409 -1.04 8.22 8.96
N LEU A 410 -1.48 7.10 9.53
CA LEU A 410 -2.72 6.42 9.14
C LEU A 410 -3.94 7.30 9.37
N ARG A 411 -3.94 8.05 10.47
CA ARG A 411 -5.03 8.96 10.78
C ARG A 411 -5.10 10.11 9.78
N TYR A 412 -3.95 10.66 9.37
CA TYR A 412 -3.89 11.68 8.33
C TYR A 412 -4.44 11.16 7.00
N GLU A 413 -4.07 9.95 6.60
CA GLU A 413 -4.59 9.29 5.38
C GLU A 413 -6.10 9.11 5.47
N THR A 414 -6.62 8.56 6.56
CA THR A 414 -8.07 8.41 6.75
C THR A 414 -8.82 9.75 6.70
N CYS A 415 -8.26 10.79 7.31
CA CYS A 415 -8.90 12.09 7.35
C CYS A 415 -8.78 12.89 6.03
N SER A 416 -7.76 12.62 5.22
CA SER A 416 -7.45 13.45 4.06
C SER A 416 -7.70 12.76 2.73
N ALA A 417 -7.57 11.43 2.67
CA ALA A 417 -7.84 10.60 1.49
C ALA A 417 -9.21 9.92 1.60
N ALA A 418 -9.26 8.71 2.15
CA ALA A 418 -10.45 7.93 2.45
C ALA A 418 -10.14 6.99 3.62
N PRO A 419 -11.13 6.41 4.32
CA PRO A 419 -10.86 5.56 5.47
C PRO A 419 -9.95 4.39 5.10
N THR A 420 -8.93 4.16 5.91
CA THR A 420 -7.79 3.29 5.56
C THR A 420 -7.80 2.01 6.38
N ILE A 421 -7.56 0.87 5.72
CA ILE A 421 -7.16 -0.39 6.34
C ILE A 421 -5.65 -0.58 6.15
N THR A 422 -4.98 -1.21 7.12
CA THR A 422 -3.65 -1.78 6.88
C THR A 422 -3.82 -3.21 6.35
N GLY A 423 -3.95 -3.39 5.04
CA GLY A 423 -4.25 -4.68 4.39
C GLY A 423 -3.08 -5.66 4.39
N GLU A 424 -1.86 -5.16 4.64
CA GLU A 424 -0.70 -6.00 4.87
C GLU A 424 0.25 -5.44 5.93
N PHE A 425 0.66 -6.32 6.85
CA PHE A 425 1.75 -6.11 7.80
C PHE A 425 2.26 -7.46 8.32
N SER A 426 3.43 -7.48 8.94
CA SER A 426 4.00 -8.66 9.59
C SER A 426 4.70 -8.31 10.90
N LEU A 427 5.36 -9.29 11.54
CA LEU A 427 6.19 -9.05 12.75
C LEU A 427 7.68 -8.97 12.41
N ALA A 428 8.04 -9.02 11.13
CA ALA A 428 9.42 -9.09 10.71
C ALA A 428 10.09 -7.71 10.78
N ILE A 429 11.23 -7.70 11.46
CA ILE A 429 12.18 -6.58 11.44
C ILE A 429 13.53 -7.04 10.85
N ASP A 430 13.48 -8.10 10.04
CA ASP A 430 14.59 -8.75 9.36
C ASP A 430 14.15 -9.27 7.99
N ASN A 431 15.11 -9.70 7.19
CA ASN A 431 14.94 -10.27 5.86
C ASN A 431 15.53 -11.70 5.79
N CYS A 432 15.30 -12.50 6.83
CA CYS A 432 15.93 -13.83 6.96
C CYS A 432 15.12 -14.97 6.36
N MET A 433 13.88 -14.70 5.93
CA MET A 433 13.13 -15.62 5.08
C MET A 433 13.82 -15.69 3.71
N ASP A 434 14.06 -16.89 3.20
CA ASP A 434 14.64 -17.05 1.87
C ASP A 434 13.67 -16.51 0.80
N ALA A 435 14.23 -15.93 -0.26
CA ALA A 435 13.52 -15.35 -1.40
C ALA A 435 12.48 -14.24 -1.10
N ILE A 436 12.38 -13.76 0.15
CA ILE A 436 11.40 -12.73 0.53
C ILE A 436 11.70 -11.34 -0.06
N ASP A 437 12.98 -11.04 -0.26
CA ASP A 437 13.47 -9.89 -1.00
C ASP A 437 14.67 -10.38 -1.82
N ARG A 438 14.74 -10.00 -3.09
CA ARG A 438 15.87 -10.34 -3.97
C ARG A 438 16.93 -9.24 -4.05
N LYS A 439 16.62 -8.02 -3.61
CA LYS A 439 17.53 -6.87 -3.65
C LYS A 439 18.55 -6.95 -2.51
N PHE A 440 18.09 -7.20 -1.29
CA PHE A 440 18.94 -7.31 -0.12
C PHE A 440 18.52 -8.53 0.69
N GLN A 441 19.37 -9.56 0.73
CA GLN A 441 19.21 -10.73 1.61
C GLN A 441 20.31 -10.77 2.65
N ASN A 442 19.98 -11.22 3.86
CA ASN A 442 20.94 -11.45 4.92
C ASN A 442 21.83 -10.21 5.23
N TYR A 443 21.18 -9.05 5.39
CA TYR A 443 21.89 -7.76 5.46
C TYR A 443 22.35 -7.40 6.90
N GLY A 444 21.97 -8.18 7.93
CA GLY A 444 22.44 -7.90 9.29
C GLY A 444 22.09 -8.94 10.34
N GLN A 445 20.81 -9.26 10.53
CA GLN A 445 20.32 -9.99 11.71
C GLN A 445 20.30 -11.52 11.59
N CYS A 446 20.49 -12.08 10.38
CA CYS A 446 20.16 -13.47 10.11
C CYS A 446 21.17 -14.47 10.64
N ASP A 447 22.44 -14.10 10.76
CA ASP A 447 23.47 -14.86 11.48
C ASP A 447 23.16 -15.01 12.99
N ARG A 448 22.26 -14.18 13.53
CA ARG A 448 21.86 -14.16 14.95
C ARG A 448 20.40 -14.56 15.18
N ILE A 449 19.67 -14.97 14.15
CA ILE A 449 18.23 -15.29 14.27
C ILE A 449 17.95 -16.40 15.29
N ALA A 450 18.78 -17.44 15.35
CA ALA A 450 18.66 -18.53 16.31
C ALA A 450 18.83 -18.06 17.78
N ARG A 451 19.63 -17.01 18.01
CA ARG A 451 19.76 -16.39 19.34
C ARG A 451 18.51 -15.55 19.68
N ARG A 452 17.97 -14.83 18.70
CA ARG A 452 16.73 -14.04 18.86
C ARG A 452 15.55 -14.95 19.22
N SER A 453 15.39 -16.08 18.53
CA SER A 453 14.27 -17.00 18.75
C SER A 453 14.28 -17.72 20.11
N THR A 454 15.43 -17.78 20.78
CA THR A 454 15.57 -18.47 22.08
C THR A 454 15.67 -17.54 23.29
N ASP A 455 15.88 -16.24 23.09
CA ASP A 455 15.94 -15.25 24.17
C ASP A 455 14.52 -14.78 24.55
N PRO A 456 14.07 -14.99 25.80
CA PRO A 456 12.74 -14.57 26.26
C PRO A 456 12.46 -13.08 26.06
N TRP A 457 13.48 -12.23 26.06
CA TRP A 457 13.34 -10.80 25.79
C TRP A 457 12.68 -10.55 24.43
N TRP A 458 13.08 -11.31 23.40
CA TRP A 458 12.49 -11.14 22.07
C TRP A 458 11.02 -11.53 22.03
N LYS A 459 10.62 -12.58 22.74
CA LYS A 459 9.22 -12.98 22.80
C LYS A 459 8.32 -11.87 23.37
N ASP A 460 8.74 -11.24 24.46
CA ASP A 460 7.99 -10.16 25.08
C ASP A 460 7.93 -8.91 24.18
N HIS A 461 9.05 -8.56 23.53
CA HIS A 461 9.13 -7.39 22.66
C HIS A 461 8.46 -7.58 21.29
N ILE A 462 8.52 -8.76 20.68
CA ILE A 462 7.74 -9.08 19.47
C ILE A 462 6.25 -9.04 19.79
N ARG A 463 5.82 -9.55 20.95
CA ARG A 463 4.43 -9.44 21.39
C ARG A 463 4.00 -7.98 21.56
N SER A 464 4.81 -7.19 22.26
CA SER A 464 4.57 -5.75 22.43
C SER A 464 4.46 -5.04 21.07
N PHE A 465 5.36 -5.35 20.12
CA PHE A 465 5.31 -4.81 18.77
C PHE A 465 4.04 -5.22 18.01
N ALA A 466 3.66 -6.50 18.03
CA ALA A 466 2.41 -6.97 17.43
C ALA A 466 1.19 -6.22 17.98
N HIS A 467 1.08 -6.13 19.31
CA HIS A 467 -0.04 -5.45 19.98
C HIS A 467 -0.07 -3.95 19.68
N ARG A 468 1.08 -3.31 19.52
CA ARG A 468 1.18 -1.88 19.14
C ARG A 468 0.74 -1.65 17.70
N GLN A 469 1.21 -2.46 16.75
CA GLN A 469 0.74 -2.42 15.37
C GLN A 469 -0.79 -2.56 15.31
N MET A 470 -1.33 -3.63 15.91
CA MET A 470 -2.78 -3.84 15.95
C MET A 470 -3.54 -2.71 16.66
N ASP A 471 -3.08 -2.20 17.82
CA ASP A 471 -3.70 -1.05 18.52
C ASP A 471 -3.77 0.20 17.65
N VAL A 472 -2.79 0.40 16.78
CA VAL A 472 -2.76 1.55 15.87
C VAL A 472 -3.70 1.34 14.69
N TYR A 473 -3.64 0.17 14.05
CA TYR A 473 -4.46 -0.12 12.87
C TYR A 473 -5.96 -0.21 13.21
N GLU A 474 -6.31 -0.69 14.41
CA GLU A 474 -7.70 -0.74 14.91
C GLU A 474 -8.34 0.62 15.21
N ARG A 475 -7.58 1.72 15.15
CA ARG A 475 -8.13 3.09 15.27
C ARG A 475 -8.79 3.57 13.97
N GLU A 476 -8.32 3.06 12.84
CA GLU A 476 -8.92 3.27 11.52
C GLU A 476 -9.84 2.08 11.17
N LEU A 477 -9.77 1.50 9.96
CA LEU A 477 -10.65 0.37 9.61
C LEU A 477 -10.25 -0.94 10.30
N GLY A 478 -8.95 -1.15 10.57
CA GLY A 478 -8.41 -2.39 11.10
C GLY A 478 -7.21 -2.86 10.29
N TRP A 479 -6.97 -4.18 10.30
CA TRP A 479 -5.74 -4.77 9.77
C TRP A 479 -5.96 -6.14 9.13
N SER A 480 -5.07 -6.52 8.22
CA SER A 480 -4.93 -7.87 7.68
C SER A 480 -3.46 -8.33 7.73
N PHE A 481 -3.18 -9.37 8.50
CA PHE A 481 -1.82 -9.88 8.68
C PHE A 481 -1.36 -10.67 7.44
N TRP A 482 -0.16 -10.38 6.95
CA TRP A 482 0.47 -11.13 5.87
C TRP A 482 1.47 -12.15 6.44
N THR A 483 1.16 -13.45 6.46
CA THR A 483 -0.02 -14.19 5.93
C THR A 483 -0.53 -15.20 6.97
N TYR A 484 -1.65 -15.91 6.73
CA TYR A 484 -2.16 -16.88 7.71
C TYR A 484 -1.17 -18.02 7.99
N LYS A 485 -0.56 -18.59 6.94
CA LYS A 485 0.41 -19.69 7.05
C LYS A 485 1.43 -19.70 5.91
N LEU A 486 2.57 -20.31 6.20
CA LEU A 486 3.60 -20.67 5.23
C LEU A 486 3.60 -22.17 5.00
N ASP A 487 4.34 -22.63 3.99
CA ASP A 487 4.38 -24.05 3.69
C ASP A 487 5.12 -24.82 4.77
N LYS A 488 4.98 -26.14 4.73
CA LYS A 488 5.61 -27.00 5.74
C LYS A 488 7.13 -26.84 5.74
N HIS A 489 7.75 -26.59 4.59
CA HIS A 489 9.19 -26.41 4.53
C HIS A 489 9.58 -25.14 5.30
N ALA A 490 9.06 -23.98 4.90
CA ALA A 490 9.29 -22.69 5.54
C ALA A 490 9.03 -22.74 7.06
N GLU A 491 7.89 -23.28 7.48
CA GLU A 491 7.53 -23.35 8.91
C GLU A 491 8.42 -24.29 9.74
N THR A 492 9.19 -25.17 9.10
CA THR A 492 10.09 -26.10 9.80
C THR A 492 11.56 -25.74 9.67
N THR A 493 11.95 -25.00 8.63
CA THR A 493 13.35 -24.70 8.33
C THR A 493 13.74 -23.26 8.60
N ALA A 494 12.80 -22.30 8.55
CA ALA A 494 13.09 -20.89 8.75
C ALA A 494 12.76 -20.41 10.17
N GLU A 495 13.76 -19.97 10.93
CA GLU A 495 13.57 -19.43 12.28
C GLU A 495 12.72 -18.15 12.31
N SER A 496 12.68 -17.40 11.20
CA SER A 496 11.83 -16.21 11.04
C SER A 496 10.39 -16.54 10.64
N ALA A 497 10.03 -17.81 10.39
CA ALA A 497 8.68 -18.17 9.95
C ALA A 497 7.54 -17.66 10.86
N PRO A 498 7.65 -17.67 12.21
CA PRO A 498 6.62 -17.10 13.08
C PRO A 498 6.41 -15.59 12.94
N LEU A 499 7.31 -14.87 12.27
CA LEU A 499 7.16 -13.44 12.01
C LEU A 499 6.27 -13.14 10.78
N TRP A 500 6.02 -14.16 9.95
CA TRP A 500 5.24 -14.07 8.71
C TRP A 500 4.08 -15.07 8.63
N SER A 501 3.98 -16.02 9.57
CA SER A 501 2.87 -16.98 9.69
C SER A 501 2.02 -16.61 10.90
N PHE A 502 0.80 -16.09 10.68
CA PHE A 502 -0.11 -15.71 11.77
C PHE A 502 -0.39 -16.87 12.72
N ARG A 503 -0.63 -18.08 12.18
CA ARG A 503 -0.90 -19.25 13.01
C ARG A 503 0.28 -19.61 13.92
N LEU A 504 1.52 -19.43 13.44
CA LEU A 504 2.71 -19.64 14.26
C LEU A 504 2.90 -18.48 15.25
N ALA A 505 2.65 -17.24 14.84
CA ALA A 505 2.70 -16.09 15.74
C ALA A 505 1.75 -16.25 16.94
N VAL A 506 0.53 -16.74 16.72
CA VAL A 506 -0.41 -17.07 17.81
C VAL A 506 0.10 -18.24 18.65
N LYS A 507 0.58 -19.31 18.01
CA LYS A 507 1.11 -20.51 18.70
C LYS A 507 2.30 -20.19 19.60
N GLU A 508 3.23 -19.36 19.13
CA GLU A 508 4.40 -18.90 19.89
C GLU A 508 4.03 -17.83 20.94
N GLY A 509 2.82 -17.30 20.86
CA GLY A 509 2.29 -16.27 21.74
C GLY A 509 2.83 -14.89 21.43
N TYR A 510 3.28 -14.62 20.21
CA TYR A 510 3.59 -13.27 19.71
C TYR A 510 2.32 -12.47 19.44
N ILE A 511 1.26 -13.11 18.95
CA ILE A 511 -0.05 -12.48 18.75
C ILE A 511 -1.05 -13.03 19.75
N ASP A 512 -1.80 -12.11 20.36
CA ASP A 512 -3.01 -12.37 21.13
C ASP A 512 -4.04 -11.34 20.67
N THR A 513 -5.13 -11.79 20.05
CA THR A 513 -6.18 -10.90 19.51
C THR A 513 -7.14 -10.38 20.58
N SER A 514 -7.01 -10.86 21.82
CA SER A 514 -7.67 -10.32 23.00
C SER A 514 -6.85 -9.25 23.72
N TYR A 515 -5.72 -8.83 23.13
CA TYR A 515 -4.81 -7.84 23.70
C TYR A 515 -5.54 -6.60 24.23
N PRO A 516 -5.06 -6.00 25.33
CA PRO A 516 -5.70 -4.81 25.87
C PRO A 516 -5.57 -3.67 24.85
N PRO A 517 -6.67 -3.00 24.48
CA PRO A 517 -6.59 -1.79 23.67
C PRO A 517 -5.74 -0.76 24.41
N HIS A 518 -5.11 0.15 23.66
CA HIS A 518 -4.19 1.19 24.13
C HIS A 518 -2.76 0.72 24.44
N ALA A 519 -2.25 -0.25 23.69
CA ALA A 519 -0.83 -0.64 23.76
C ALA A 519 0.09 0.59 23.61
N CYS A 520 -0.28 1.56 22.77
CA CYS A 520 0.48 2.80 22.56
C CYS A 520 0.28 3.90 23.61
N ARG A 521 -0.41 3.63 24.74
CA ARG A 521 -0.54 4.60 25.84
C ARG A 521 0.76 4.78 26.65
N TYR A 522 1.65 3.80 26.59
CA TYR A 522 2.91 3.79 27.30
C TYR A 522 4.04 3.43 26.34
N ASP A 523 5.21 4.04 26.56
CA ASP A 523 6.44 3.66 25.87
C ASP A 523 6.74 2.15 26.10
N PRO A 524 7.32 1.46 25.10
CA PRO A 524 7.88 0.13 25.31
C PRO A 524 8.97 0.18 26.39
N VAL A 525 9.21 -0.96 27.05
CA VAL A 525 10.23 -1.03 28.10
C VAL A 525 11.61 -0.83 27.48
N ALA A 526 12.38 0.12 27.98
CA ALA A 526 13.73 0.44 27.45
C ALA A 526 14.83 -0.43 28.09
N ASP A 527 14.59 -1.74 28.22
CA ASP A 527 15.51 -2.72 28.82
C ASP A 527 16.38 -3.44 27.78
N TRP A 528 16.42 -2.92 26.55
CA TRP A 528 17.36 -3.36 25.53
C TRP A 528 18.81 -3.11 25.93
N GLN A 529 19.10 -2.11 26.77
CA GLN A 529 20.45 -1.77 27.24
C GLN A 529 20.95 -2.84 28.22
N ASP A 530 22.09 -3.48 27.93
CA ASP A 530 22.80 -4.27 28.92
C ASP A 530 23.00 -3.41 30.17
N LYS A 531 22.57 -3.90 31.35
CA LYS A 531 22.83 -3.22 32.62
C LYS A 531 24.34 -3.02 32.72
N ALA A 532 24.80 -1.79 32.47
CA ALA A 532 26.20 -1.45 32.60
C ALA A 532 26.68 -1.96 33.97
N SER A 533 27.69 -2.83 33.97
CA SER A 533 28.33 -3.24 35.22
C SER A 533 28.72 -1.96 35.94
N THR A 534 28.14 -1.70 37.10
CA THR A 534 28.52 -0.60 38.00
C THR A 534 29.87 -0.87 38.67
N ALA A 535 30.81 -1.49 37.96
CA ALA A 535 32.20 -1.57 38.34
C ALA A 535 32.84 -0.22 38.01
N THR A 536 32.93 0.62 39.03
CA THR A 536 33.75 1.84 39.03
C THR A 536 35.13 1.51 38.44
N PRO A 537 35.63 2.26 37.44
CA PRO A 537 36.98 2.01 36.95
C PRO A 537 37.96 2.32 38.08
N ALA A 538 38.68 1.31 38.56
CA ALA A 538 39.83 1.52 39.41
C ALA A 538 40.83 2.40 38.65
N SER A 539 41.17 3.56 39.23
CA SER A 539 42.17 4.47 38.72
C SER A 539 43.51 3.75 38.53
N LYS A 540 43.97 3.61 37.29
CA LYS A 540 45.36 3.23 37.01
C LYS A 540 46.24 4.49 37.06
N PRO A 541 47.47 4.40 37.62
CA PRO A 541 48.37 5.54 37.70
C PRO A 541 48.97 5.87 36.34
N ALA A 542 49.37 7.14 36.18
CA ALA A 542 49.94 7.71 34.96
C ALA A 542 51.20 6.96 34.48
N PRO A 543 51.43 6.79 33.16
CA PRO A 543 52.69 6.31 32.63
C PRO A 543 53.66 7.46 32.32
N ASP A 544 54.90 7.30 32.77
CA ASP A 544 56.05 8.11 32.41
C ASP A 544 56.46 7.91 30.93
N SER A 545 57.14 8.96 30.45
CA SER A 545 57.83 9.21 29.17
C SER A 545 58.22 8.04 28.23
N ALA A 546 58.04 8.32 26.94
CA ALA A 546 58.45 7.57 25.73
C ALA A 546 59.98 7.29 25.62
N PRO A 547 60.43 6.46 24.64
CA PRO A 547 60.66 6.95 23.27
C PRO A 547 60.33 5.99 22.11
N ALA A 548 60.45 6.55 20.90
CA ALA A 548 60.15 6.09 19.54
C ALA A 548 60.70 4.72 19.09
N ASP A 549 60.03 4.02 18.16
CA ASP A 549 60.33 4.11 16.71
C ASP A 549 59.42 3.24 15.81
N GLU A 550 59.29 3.73 14.56
CA GLU A 550 59.10 3.08 13.24
C GLU A 550 58.04 2.01 12.95
N GLY A 551 57.30 2.25 11.84
CA GLY A 551 56.76 1.17 10.99
C GLY A 551 55.31 1.35 10.49
N ALA A 552 55.09 2.26 9.55
CA ALA A 552 53.80 2.43 8.86
C ALA A 552 53.64 1.46 7.67
N VAL A 553 52.46 0.82 7.56
CA VAL A 553 51.91 0.35 6.26
C VAL A 553 50.40 0.64 6.23
N SER A 554 49.99 1.33 5.17
CA SER A 554 48.69 1.94 4.92
C SER A 554 47.64 0.98 4.35
N LYS A 555 46.35 1.25 4.66
CA LYS A 555 45.18 0.81 3.89
C LYS A 555 44.58 2.02 3.14
N PRO A 556 44.02 1.88 1.92
CA PRO A 556 43.57 3.03 1.14
C PRO A 556 42.20 3.55 1.59
N LYS A 557 42.06 4.88 1.60
CA LYS A 557 40.80 5.62 1.70
C LYS A 557 40.19 5.77 0.30
N LEU A 558 38.87 5.56 0.20
CA LEU A 558 38.04 6.00 -0.92
C LEU A 558 37.94 7.54 -0.93
N ALA A 559 38.27 8.14 -2.06
CA ALA A 559 38.18 9.57 -2.31
C ALA A 559 36.81 9.94 -2.90
N ARG A 560 36.33 11.09 -2.45
CA ARG A 560 35.17 11.84 -2.91
C ARG A 560 35.72 12.99 -3.74
N GLU A 561 35.30 13.15 -5.00
CA GLU A 561 35.56 14.36 -5.78
C GLU A 561 34.27 14.84 -6.43
N GLN A 562 33.79 15.98 -5.92
CA GLN A 562 33.04 16.97 -6.69
C GLN A 562 34.09 17.85 -7.39
N ASP A 563 33.84 18.22 -8.64
CA ASP A 563 34.28 19.52 -9.13
C ASP A 563 33.33 20.03 -10.22
N ALA A 564 32.93 21.29 -10.03
CA ALA A 564 32.09 22.08 -10.90
C ALA A 564 32.96 22.78 -11.97
N LYS A 565 32.41 22.92 -13.19
CA LYS A 565 32.78 24.03 -14.08
C LYS A 565 31.54 24.60 -14.77
N THR A 566 31.35 25.88 -14.49
CA THR A 566 30.50 26.88 -15.14
C THR A 566 30.91 27.15 -16.59
N GLU A 567 29.94 27.37 -17.46
CA GLU A 567 30.01 28.36 -18.56
C GLU A 567 28.60 28.89 -18.84
N ALA A 568 28.51 30.18 -19.17
CA ALA A 568 27.32 31.02 -19.21
C ALA A 568 27.11 31.65 -20.61
N GLY A 569 25.88 32.11 -20.87
CA GLY A 569 25.46 32.99 -21.99
C GLY A 569 24.53 32.29 -22.99
N GLU A 570 23.40 32.81 -23.47
CA GLU A 570 22.83 34.17 -23.50
C GLU A 570 21.28 34.12 -23.68
N ASP A 571 20.66 35.28 -23.48
CA ASP A 571 19.24 35.68 -23.37
C ASP A 571 18.29 35.39 -24.56
N ALA A 572 16.97 35.33 -24.31
CA ALA A 572 16.04 36.46 -24.56
C ALA A 572 14.52 36.09 -24.55
N ASP A 573 13.79 36.89 -23.76
CA ASP A 573 12.46 37.48 -23.95
C ASP A 573 11.13 36.71 -23.75
N LEU A 574 10.56 37.00 -22.57
CA LEU A 574 9.14 36.99 -22.21
C LEU A 574 8.41 38.21 -22.81
N VAL A 575 7.22 37.98 -23.38
CA VAL A 575 6.22 39.04 -23.64
C VAL A 575 4.89 38.70 -22.97
N LEU A 576 4.49 39.59 -22.07
CA LEU A 576 3.18 39.71 -21.43
C LEU A 576 2.12 40.22 -22.41
N LEU A 577 0.91 39.64 -22.42
CA LEU A 577 -0.30 40.33 -22.87
C LEU A 577 -1.51 39.99 -21.97
N ALA A 578 -2.22 41.06 -21.59
CA ALA A 578 -3.39 41.13 -20.71
C ALA A 578 -4.72 40.90 -21.48
N PRO A 579 -5.88 40.79 -20.79
CA PRO A 579 -7.11 40.20 -21.33
C PRO A 579 -8.09 41.25 -21.90
N PRO A 580 -9.19 40.81 -22.54
CA PRO A 580 -10.42 41.62 -22.53
C PRO A 580 -11.72 40.84 -22.24
N GLU A 581 -12.46 41.39 -21.27
CA GLU A 581 -13.90 41.76 -21.17
C GLU A 581 -15.09 40.92 -21.71
N GLU A 582 -16.17 41.01 -20.92
CA GLU A 582 -17.51 40.40 -21.00
C GLU A 582 -18.42 40.90 -22.14
N ALA A 583 -19.38 40.07 -22.57
CA ALA A 583 -20.76 40.48 -22.89
C ALA A 583 -21.78 39.31 -23.04
N THR A 584 -22.77 39.33 -22.13
CA THR A 584 -24.21 38.97 -22.18
C THR A 584 -24.84 38.17 -23.34
N GLY A 585 -25.71 37.21 -22.98
CA GLY A 585 -26.91 36.85 -23.79
C GLY A 585 -27.44 35.42 -23.59
N GLY A 586 -28.64 35.26 -23.01
CA GLY A 586 -29.23 33.95 -22.70
C GLY A 586 -30.28 33.42 -23.69
N ARG A 587 -30.61 32.12 -23.59
CA ARG A 587 -31.95 31.51 -23.74
C ARG A 587 -31.92 29.97 -23.62
N ALA A 588 -32.82 29.41 -22.79
CA ALA A 588 -33.37 28.04 -22.87
C ALA A 588 -34.56 28.03 -23.87
N PRO A 589 -35.33 26.92 -24.14
CA PRO A 589 -35.39 25.54 -23.59
C PRO A 589 -35.47 24.44 -24.71
N GLN A 590 -35.57 23.11 -24.51
CA GLN A 590 -36.76 22.32 -24.14
C GLN A 590 -36.46 20.79 -24.18
N ARG A 591 -37.22 20.04 -23.35
CA ARG A 591 -37.29 18.57 -23.23
C ARG A 591 -38.03 17.90 -24.41
N MET A 592 -37.62 16.68 -24.76
CA MET A 592 -38.53 15.64 -25.29
C MET A 592 -38.28 14.30 -24.59
N SER A 593 -39.37 13.66 -24.19
CA SER A 593 -39.46 12.32 -23.60
C SER A 593 -39.76 11.27 -24.67
N ALA A 594 -39.20 10.07 -24.55
CA ALA A 594 -39.81 8.85 -25.09
C ALA A 594 -39.35 7.62 -24.30
N SER A 595 -40.32 6.84 -23.83
CA SER A 595 -40.19 5.59 -23.08
C SER A 595 -39.96 4.39 -24.00
N THR A 596 -38.92 3.59 -23.76
CA THR A 596 -38.87 2.14 -24.07
C THR A 596 -37.93 1.42 -23.07
N SER A 597 -38.17 0.12 -22.87
CA SER A 597 -37.71 -0.79 -21.80
C SER A 597 -36.22 -0.69 -21.39
N PRO A 598 -35.83 -0.67 -20.09
CA PRO A 598 -34.55 -0.07 -19.70
C PRO A 598 -33.33 -1.01 -19.78
N GLY A 599 -33.49 -2.33 -19.67
CA GLY A 599 -32.37 -3.23 -19.37
C GLY A 599 -31.28 -3.34 -20.45
N TRP A 600 -31.67 -3.39 -21.73
CA TRP A 600 -30.71 -3.63 -22.83
C TRP A 600 -30.14 -2.34 -23.44
N VAL A 601 -30.91 -1.25 -23.41
CA VAL A 601 -30.47 0.06 -23.90
C VAL A 601 -29.46 0.67 -22.93
N LEU A 602 -29.61 0.46 -21.62
CA LEU A 602 -28.62 0.89 -20.63
C LEU A 602 -27.27 0.17 -20.82
N PHE A 603 -27.27 -1.12 -21.15
CA PHE A 603 -26.03 -1.87 -21.42
C PHE A 603 -25.27 -1.33 -22.65
N LEU A 604 -25.97 -1.07 -23.75
CA LEU A 604 -25.37 -0.53 -24.98
C LEU A 604 -24.95 0.94 -24.84
N VAL A 605 -25.71 1.75 -24.09
CA VAL A 605 -25.36 3.16 -23.82
C VAL A 605 -24.18 3.26 -22.86
N SER A 606 -24.07 2.38 -21.85
CA SER A 606 -22.92 2.34 -20.95
C SER A 606 -21.65 1.88 -21.65
N VAL A 607 -21.72 0.87 -22.52
CA VAL A 607 -20.59 0.44 -23.35
C VAL A 607 -20.20 1.53 -24.35
N ALA A 608 -21.15 2.20 -25.00
CA ALA A 608 -20.87 3.33 -25.89
C ALA A 608 -20.30 4.56 -25.15
N ALA A 609 -20.72 4.80 -23.91
CA ALA A 609 -20.18 5.87 -23.06
C ALA A 609 -18.75 5.56 -22.57
N LEU A 610 -18.47 4.29 -22.21
CA LEU A 610 -17.12 3.81 -21.89
C LEU A 610 -16.19 3.88 -23.11
N ILE A 611 -16.68 3.55 -24.31
CA ILE A 611 -15.95 3.72 -25.57
C ILE A 611 -15.73 5.21 -25.88
N GLY A 612 -16.73 6.06 -25.66
CA GLY A 612 -16.62 7.51 -25.86
C GLY A 612 -15.60 8.15 -24.93
N ALA A 613 -15.59 7.77 -23.65
CA ALA A 613 -14.61 8.23 -22.67
C ALA A 613 -13.20 7.72 -23.00
N GLY A 614 -13.06 6.45 -23.39
CA GLY A 614 -11.78 5.87 -23.83
C GLY A 614 -11.21 6.56 -25.07
N VAL A 615 -12.05 6.89 -26.05
CA VAL A 615 -11.64 7.59 -27.28
C VAL A 615 -11.26 9.06 -27.02
N LEU A 616 -11.97 9.75 -26.12
CA LEU A 616 -11.65 11.13 -25.73
C LEU A 616 -10.33 11.23 -24.96
N LEU A 617 -10.04 10.27 -24.07
CA LEU A 617 -8.73 10.18 -23.43
C LEU A 617 -7.64 9.83 -24.46
N ALA A 618 -7.84 8.82 -25.31
CA ALA A 618 -6.86 8.44 -26.34
C ALA A 618 -6.50 9.58 -27.30
N HIS A 619 -7.44 10.50 -27.59
CA HIS A 619 -7.16 11.68 -28.40
C HIS A 619 -6.21 12.68 -27.69
N ARG A 620 -6.24 12.72 -26.35
CA ARG A 620 -5.39 13.58 -25.51
C ARG A 620 -3.94 13.08 -25.45
N TYR A 621 -3.72 11.77 -25.51
CA TYR A 621 -2.39 11.15 -25.38
C TYR A 621 -1.63 10.95 -26.71
N THR A 622 -2.33 10.98 -27.86
CA THR A 622 -1.71 10.67 -29.18
C THR A 622 -1.32 11.88 -30.01
N GLY A 623 -1.50 13.11 -29.51
CA GLY A 623 -1.18 14.32 -30.27
C GLY A 623 -1.92 14.44 -31.61
N GLY A 624 -3.11 13.82 -31.72
CA GLY A 624 -4.00 13.97 -32.87
C GLY A 624 -3.72 13.10 -34.10
N ARG A 625 -3.08 11.92 -33.97
CA ARG A 625 -2.99 10.96 -35.10
C ARG A 625 -4.22 10.01 -35.14
N PRO A 626 -4.80 9.73 -36.33
CA PRO A 626 -6.06 8.99 -36.43
C PRO A 626 -5.86 7.47 -36.25
N LEU A 627 -6.70 6.86 -35.40
CA LEU A 627 -6.79 5.42 -35.17
C LEU A 627 -7.58 4.71 -36.29
N SER A 628 -6.93 3.85 -37.07
CA SER A 628 -7.58 2.92 -38.03
C SER A 628 -7.84 1.52 -37.45
N VAL A 629 -7.33 1.23 -36.25
CA VAL A 629 -7.34 -0.13 -35.67
C VAL A 629 -8.61 -0.40 -34.84
N LEU A 630 -9.17 0.62 -34.18
CA LEU A 630 -10.36 0.46 -33.32
C LEU A 630 -11.63 0.13 -34.11
N THR A 631 -11.83 0.72 -35.30
CA THR A 631 -13.04 0.53 -36.11
C THR A 631 -13.16 -0.87 -36.70
N THR A 632 -12.05 -1.56 -36.94
CA THR A 632 -12.04 -2.86 -37.60
C THR A 632 -12.29 -4.01 -36.62
N GLN A 633 -11.83 -3.90 -35.37
CA GLN A 633 -12.07 -4.90 -34.32
C GLN A 633 -13.48 -4.79 -33.68
N LEU A 634 -14.06 -3.58 -33.64
CA LEU A 634 -15.43 -3.34 -33.17
C LEU A 634 -16.51 -4.02 -34.03
N SER A 635 -16.28 -4.13 -35.35
CA SER A 635 -17.19 -4.82 -36.27
C SER A 635 -17.24 -6.34 -36.02
N SER A 636 -16.11 -6.92 -35.59
CA SER A 636 -16.00 -8.34 -35.26
C SER A 636 -16.62 -8.68 -33.90
N ALA A 637 -16.48 -7.81 -32.90
CA ALA A 637 -17.09 -7.99 -31.57
C ALA A 637 -18.63 -7.90 -31.61
N MET A 638 -19.19 -7.00 -32.43
CA MET A 638 -20.65 -6.93 -32.63
C MET A 638 -21.23 -8.15 -33.36
N GLN A 639 -20.43 -8.85 -34.19
CA GLN A 639 -20.88 -10.05 -34.91
C GLN A 639 -20.92 -11.32 -34.04
N ALA A 640 -20.21 -11.35 -32.91
CA ALA A 640 -20.16 -12.50 -32.01
C ALA A 640 -21.33 -12.56 -31.00
N VAL A 641 -22.12 -11.49 -30.86
CA VAL A 641 -23.12 -11.32 -29.78
C VAL A 641 -24.58 -11.37 -30.28
N LEU A 642 -24.82 -11.61 -31.56
CA LEU A 642 -26.19 -11.71 -32.11
C LEU A 642 -26.65 -13.17 -32.25
N PRO A 643 -27.83 -13.56 -31.72
CA PRO A 643 -28.43 -14.85 -32.03
C PRO A 643 -28.74 -14.95 -33.53
N SER A 644 -28.65 -16.17 -34.08
CA SER A 644 -28.75 -16.50 -35.52
C SER A 644 -30.12 -16.25 -36.20
N SER A 645 -30.98 -15.40 -35.63
CA SER A 645 -32.37 -15.22 -36.09
C SER A 645 -32.75 -13.79 -36.49
N VAL A 646 -31.80 -12.88 -36.78
CA VAL A 646 -32.12 -11.54 -37.29
C VAL A 646 -31.59 -11.37 -38.72
N HIS A 647 -32.49 -11.00 -39.65
CA HIS A 647 -32.21 -10.82 -41.07
C HIS A 647 -31.07 -9.83 -41.33
N ARG A 648 -30.11 -10.25 -42.16
CA ARG A 648 -29.00 -9.41 -42.67
C ARG A 648 -29.53 -8.38 -43.68
N GLY A 649 -29.69 -7.13 -43.24
CA GLY A 649 -29.75 -5.96 -44.11
C GLY A 649 -28.34 -5.37 -44.27
N GLN A 650 -27.92 -5.12 -45.51
CA GLN A 650 -26.65 -4.46 -45.82
C GLN A 650 -26.68 -3.00 -45.34
N TYR A 651 -25.69 -2.58 -44.56
CA TYR A 651 -25.42 -1.17 -44.31
C TYR A 651 -24.27 -0.73 -45.22
N GLU A 652 -24.57 0.18 -46.15
CA GLU A 652 -23.57 0.92 -46.93
C GLU A 652 -22.95 2.02 -46.07
N THR A 653 -21.63 2.12 -46.11
CA THR A 653 -20.87 3.23 -45.54
C THR A 653 -20.99 4.47 -46.44
N VAL A 654 -21.67 5.51 -45.95
CA VAL A 654 -21.56 6.86 -46.53
C VAL A 654 -20.45 7.58 -45.79
N GLY A 655 -19.30 7.75 -46.45
CA GLY A 655 -18.29 8.71 -46.04
C GLY A 655 -18.70 10.08 -46.55
N ASP A 656 -18.82 11.06 -45.66
CA ASP A 656 -18.62 12.43 -46.06
C ASP A 656 -17.93 13.25 -44.97
N SER A 657 -16.89 13.93 -45.42
CA SER A 657 -15.98 14.78 -44.69
C SER A 657 -16.48 16.21 -44.77
N SER A 658 -17.09 16.72 -43.69
CA SER A 658 -17.09 18.15 -43.31
C SER A 658 -18.19 18.43 -42.27
N MET A 659 -17.81 18.80 -41.05
CA MET A 659 -18.45 19.83 -40.22
C MET A 659 -17.68 20.03 -38.89
N PRO A 660 -17.78 21.22 -38.27
CA PRO A 660 -16.68 21.83 -37.51
C PRO A 660 -16.57 21.34 -36.07
N VAL A 661 -15.32 21.25 -35.63
CA VAL A 661 -14.89 21.10 -34.23
C VAL A 661 -15.46 22.25 -33.41
N GLY A 662 -16.38 21.91 -32.51
CA GLY A 662 -17.10 22.89 -31.71
C GLY A 662 -18.07 22.26 -30.73
N THR A 663 -17.59 21.34 -29.89
CA THR A 663 -18.24 21.07 -28.60
C THR A 663 -17.16 20.69 -27.59
N GLN A 664 -16.96 21.56 -26.61
CA GLN A 664 -16.18 21.27 -25.40
C GLN A 664 -16.91 20.19 -24.58
N CYS A 665 -16.18 19.15 -24.18
CA CYS A 665 -16.29 18.45 -22.90
C CYS A 665 -14.89 17.91 -22.57
#